data_AF-A0A837R7E9-F1
#
_entry.id   AF-A0A837R7E9-F1
#
_cell.length_a   1.000
_cell.length_b   1.000
_cell.length_c   1.000
_cell.angle_alpha   90.00
_cell.angle_beta   90.00
_cell.angle_gamma   90.00
#
_symmetry.space_group_name_H-M   'P 1'
#
loop_
_entity.id
_entity.type
_entity.pdbx_description
1 polymer ?
#
loop_
_entity_poly.entity_id
_entity_poly.type
_entity_poly.pdbx_seq_one_letter_code
_entity_poly.pdbx_strand_id
1 'polypeptide(L)'
;MKNPIMCCALATLGVSQGKIDKLDPTTCHFYDLINEQHVALLWEQLVGRKSAQAVSQIEAAQVNWRQNHPDLADSLYFLAIVGASDKLIRSLQRNGVRTVSQLDDMIRQQMKMPIDWRKNPTENAALVQAYFDWKVTNQSELQRELETKPEVDLSVRLAQAANQQRTAARLQKWFGVEKIPKTLMAFLTLDFKKKDLLVSRLSGKTLQEIGDEHGLTRERVRQIIAKMVQQLPLFDDVEKYHKLVLTYDIQLDQFLNYTQGTEEIYTYLTLKYKRPKTLASLDQYLLALNKVAPDALGVRLNQHGKFINHANQVVPFSAANVIDEILFNNRRVFDNDEMVVQMKSFFEAHGQMQATAISARAVLAQIERQAHIIQRTNGYFRYYELELHDILDYLDELNALFDVADGIYGIDYFFDHNQSLMAELGLQESSELANLLKGLGYERFERLNTIVRQSQVYIGAIKNDTQCKEQFYLGVFSQFDGQSLADTVDYLEANFALQRPTMWSYLGTTYKPYIHRNMINMNVKLPSDVDFYRKMKVVLNEPIYPYDQAAAIIKLVDPSIQVSPLLMDRLGYIERSALLMQKSYASLNDAIRALWLADDEISVEKVQAYPNNWFRFKAYNLELQHDLVAIDSTRYLTAKGLGRIGVTKPDIDRFLQEIMSFIEDDVFFTWKSLLDSGFESDFMAKSQLSDFAYERLIFTIPSIRTIKTRGSVYVNQSHPTPKCPPLNDFFAQELGGQSRDIDDFLRELNLKFGLDVTRTRALEKLAKGQLAYSTETNHIYPDKLSMYEDTYQELGIDV
;
A
#
# COMPACT_ATOMS: atom_id res chain seq x y z
N MET A 1 -51.19 5.14 -30.56
CA MET A 1 -52.49 4.47 -30.29
C MET A 1 -52.55 4.12 -28.82
N LYS A 2 -53.73 4.14 -28.18
CA LYS A 2 -53.84 3.79 -26.75
C LYS A 2 -53.34 2.35 -26.54
N ASN A 3 -52.53 2.09 -25.51
CA ASN A 3 -52.11 0.73 -25.16
C ASN A 3 -53.39 -0.07 -24.80
N PRO A 4 -53.85 -0.98 -25.68
CA PRO A 4 -55.15 -1.62 -25.52
C PRO A 4 -55.15 -2.62 -24.36
N ILE A 5 -53.98 -3.17 -24.02
CA ILE A 5 -53.78 -4.09 -22.89
C ILE A 5 -53.98 -3.33 -21.57
N MET A 6 -53.38 -2.14 -21.42
CA MET A 6 -53.58 -1.28 -20.25
C MET A 6 -55.06 -0.94 -20.04
N CYS A 7 -55.76 -0.55 -21.11
CA CYS A 7 -57.17 -0.19 -21.02
C CYS A 7 -58.05 -1.38 -20.59
N CYS A 8 -57.83 -2.57 -21.16
CA CYS A 8 -58.60 -3.78 -20.82
C CYS A 8 -58.28 -4.29 -19.40
N ALA A 9 -57.02 -4.20 -18.97
CA ALA A 9 -56.60 -4.62 -17.64
C ALA A 9 -57.18 -3.71 -16.54
N LEU A 10 -57.11 -2.38 -16.71
CA LEU A 10 -57.71 -1.44 -15.75
C LEU A 10 -59.24 -1.58 -15.68
N ALA A 11 -59.89 -1.82 -16.81
CA ALA A 11 -61.33 -2.10 -16.83
C ALA A 11 -61.68 -3.38 -16.05
N THR A 12 -60.86 -4.43 -16.17
CA THR A 12 -61.03 -5.68 -15.41
C THR A 12 -60.86 -5.45 -13.90
N LEU A 13 -59.98 -4.53 -13.50
CA LEU A 13 -59.77 -4.16 -12.09
C LEU A 13 -60.85 -3.20 -11.53
N GLY A 14 -61.83 -2.81 -12.34
CA GLY A 14 -62.98 -2.00 -11.93
C GLY A 14 -62.81 -0.49 -12.12
N VAL A 15 -61.78 -0.03 -12.85
CA VAL A 15 -61.60 1.40 -13.16
C VAL A 15 -62.62 1.82 -14.22
N SER A 16 -63.31 2.93 -13.97
CA SER A 16 -64.32 3.43 -14.91
C SER A 16 -63.73 3.92 -16.23
N GLN A 17 -64.41 3.65 -17.35
CA GLN A 17 -63.96 3.99 -18.70
C GLN A 17 -63.60 5.48 -18.85
N GLY A 18 -64.42 6.37 -18.27
CA GLY A 18 -64.17 7.82 -18.31
C GLY A 18 -62.92 8.29 -17.54
N LYS A 19 -62.30 7.44 -16.72
CA LYS A 19 -60.99 7.70 -16.09
C LYS A 19 -59.87 7.11 -16.92
N ILE A 20 -60.04 5.89 -17.44
CA ILE A 20 -59.11 5.24 -18.36
C ILE A 20 -58.86 6.13 -19.59
N ASP A 21 -59.91 6.78 -20.11
CA ASP A 21 -59.81 7.65 -21.29
C ASP A 21 -59.02 8.94 -21.07
N LYS A 22 -58.82 9.33 -19.80
CA LYS A 22 -58.07 10.54 -19.42
C LYS A 22 -56.59 10.27 -19.15
N LEU A 23 -56.21 9.01 -18.98
CA LEU A 23 -54.81 8.63 -18.86
C LEU A 23 -54.20 8.70 -20.26
N ASP A 24 -53.06 9.37 -20.39
CA ASP A 24 -52.31 9.37 -21.64
C ASP A 24 -51.46 8.09 -21.70
N PRO A 25 -51.81 7.13 -22.56
CA PRO A 25 -51.13 5.85 -22.66
C PRO A 25 -49.78 5.92 -23.38
N THR A 26 -49.38 7.11 -23.86
CA THR A 26 -48.06 7.32 -24.45
C THR A 26 -47.00 7.72 -23.41
N THR A 27 -47.43 8.09 -22.21
CA THR A 27 -46.57 8.59 -21.12
C THR A 27 -46.57 7.72 -19.87
N CYS A 28 -47.50 6.77 -19.72
CA CYS A 28 -47.61 5.88 -18.58
C CYS A 28 -48.06 4.48 -19.02
N HIS A 29 -47.35 3.44 -18.61
CA HIS A 29 -47.73 2.04 -18.85
C HIS A 29 -48.55 1.47 -17.69
N PHE A 30 -49.22 0.33 -17.93
CA PHE A 30 -50.02 -0.35 -16.91
C PHE A 30 -49.20 -0.67 -15.66
N TYR A 31 -47.98 -1.19 -15.84
CA TYR A 31 -47.10 -1.57 -14.73
C TYR A 31 -46.68 -0.35 -13.87
N ASP A 32 -46.42 0.81 -14.49
CA ASP A 32 -46.11 2.06 -13.80
C ASP A 32 -47.27 2.46 -12.89
N LEU A 33 -48.48 2.49 -13.45
CA LEU A 33 -49.67 2.93 -12.73
C LEU A 33 -50.02 2.01 -11.56
N ILE A 34 -49.79 0.71 -11.72
CA ILE A 34 -50.20 -0.30 -10.74
C ILE A 34 -49.18 -0.48 -9.59
N ASN A 35 -47.93 -0.08 -9.81
CA ASN A 35 -46.88 -0.14 -8.79
C ASN A 35 -46.50 1.23 -8.20
N GLU A 36 -47.06 2.33 -8.71
CA GLU A 36 -46.84 3.68 -8.19
C GLU A 36 -47.27 3.81 -6.71
N GLN A 37 -46.39 4.40 -5.90
CA GLN A 37 -46.63 4.65 -4.47
C GLN A 37 -47.34 5.98 -4.22
N HIS A 38 -47.24 6.94 -5.14
CA HIS A 38 -47.78 8.29 -5.03
C HIS A 38 -48.83 8.59 -6.11
N VAL A 39 -49.88 7.75 -6.18
CA VAL A 39 -50.95 7.81 -7.20
C VAL A 39 -51.58 9.20 -7.33
N ALA A 40 -51.75 9.92 -6.21
CA ALA A 40 -52.28 11.28 -6.20
C ALA A 40 -51.41 12.29 -6.96
N LEU A 41 -50.09 12.18 -6.82
CA LEU A 41 -49.13 13.06 -7.51
C LEU A 41 -49.08 12.72 -9.01
N LEU A 42 -49.00 11.42 -9.33
CA LEU A 42 -49.00 10.94 -10.71
C LEU A 42 -50.26 11.39 -11.46
N TRP A 43 -51.44 11.26 -10.84
CA TRP A 43 -52.70 11.69 -11.43
C TRP A 43 -52.72 13.20 -11.72
N GLU A 44 -52.23 14.02 -10.79
CA GLU A 44 -52.12 15.46 -10.99
C GLU A 44 -51.17 15.81 -12.14
N GLN A 45 -50.06 15.08 -12.29
CA GLN A 45 -49.10 15.30 -13.37
C GLN A 45 -49.63 14.90 -14.75
N LEU A 46 -50.31 13.74 -14.86
CA LEU A 46 -50.85 13.25 -16.13
C LEU A 46 -52.09 14.03 -16.60
N VAL A 47 -52.96 14.42 -15.66
CA VAL A 47 -54.29 15.00 -15.99
C VAL A 47 -54.35 16.50 -15.70
N GLY A 48 -53.36 17.06 -15.00
CA GLY A 48 -53.29 18.48 -14.64
C GLY A 48 -54.29 18.91 -13.55
N ARG A 49 -55.01 17.97 -12.91
CA ARG A 49 -56.03 18.25 -11.88
C ARG A 49 -56.13 17.13 -10.86
N LYS A 50 -56.33 17.48 -9.59
CA LYS A 50 -56.55 16.51 -8.49
C LYS A 50 -57.95 15.87 -8.56
N SER A 51 -58.04 14.56 -8.28
CA SER A 51 -59.32 13.84 -8.17
C SER A 51 -59.23 12.68 -7.17
N ALA A 52 -59.69 12.89 -5.94
CA ALA A 52 -59.67 11.85 -4.89
C ALA A 52 -60.41 10.57 -5.30
N GLN A 53 -61.54 10.70 -6.02
CA GLN A 53 -62.29 9.56 -6.54
C GLN A 53 -61.50 8.74 -7.57
N ALA A 54 -60.72 9.39 -8.44
CA ALA A 54 -59.91 8.68 -9.44
C ALA A 54 -58.73 7.95 -8.78
N VAL A 55 -58.07 8.65 -7.85
CA VAL A 55 -56.96 8.09 -7.05
C VAL A 55 -57.41 6.84 -6.30
N SER A 56 -58.54 6.92 -5.58
CA SER A 56 -59.09 5.77 -4.84
C SER A 56 -59.46 4.60 -5.75
N GLN A 57 -59.96 4.84 -6.97
CA GLN A 57 -60.24 3.77 -7.94
C GLN A 57 -58.97 3.09 -8.45
N ILE A 58 -57.90 3.86 -8.68
CA ILE A 58 -56.62 3.32 -9.12
C ILE A 58 -55.97 2.54 -7.97
N GLU A 59 -55.94 3.07 -6.75
CA GLU A 59 -55.43 2.36 -5.56
C GLU A 59 -56.20 1.05 -5.31
N ALA A 60 -57.53 1.05 -5.48
CA ALA A 60 -58.32 -0.18 -5.40
C ALA A 60 -57.92 -1.19 -6.51
N ALA A 61 -57.65 -0.71 -7.72
CA ALA A 61 -57.13 -1.54 -8.80
C ALA A 61 -55.73 -2.11 -8.48
N GLN A 62 -54.85 -1.34 -7.83
CA GLN A 62 -53.54 -1.80 -7.36
C GLN A 62 -53.65 -2.95 -6.35
N VAL A 63 -54.57 -2.83 -5.40
CA VAL A 63 -54.82 -3.88 -4.40
C VAL A 63 -55.33 -5.16 -5.07
N ASN A 64 -56.30 -5.03 -5.98
CA ASN A 64 -56.85 -6.17 -6.72
C ASN A 64 -55.80 -6.84 -7.61
N TRP A 65 -54.92 -6.07 -8.24
CA TRP A 65 -53.81 -6.59 -9.04
C TRP A 65 -52.87 -7.47 -8.22
N ARG A 66 -52.45 -6.99 -7.04
CA ARG A 66 -51.56 -7.73 -6.13
C ARG A 66 -52.17 -9.06 -5.65
N GLN A 67 -53.49 -9.19 -5.68
CA GLN A 67 -54.20 -10.39 -5.19
C GLN A 67 -54.52 -11.41 -6.29
N ASN A 68 -54.85 -10.99 -7.51
CA ASN A 68 -55.47 -11.86 -8.54
C ASN A 68 -54.73 -11.89 -9.90
N HIS A 69 -53.43 -11.56 -9.91
CA HIS A 69 -52.61 -11.31 -11.11
C HIS A 69 -52.79 -12.31 -12.29
N PRO A 70 -52.86 -13.64 -12.10
CA PRO A 70 -52.93 -14.59 -13.23
C PRO A 70 -54.32 -14.71 -13.89
N ASP A 71 -55.41 -14.52 -13.14
CA ASP A 71 -56.79 -14.71 -13.64
C ASP A 71 -57.29 -13.54 -14.49
N LEU A 72 -56.63 -12.37 -14.39
CA LEU A 72 -57.00 -11.15 -15.12
C LEU A 72 -56.95 -11.31 -16.64
N ALA A 73 -55.98 -12.07 -17.14
CA ALA A 73 -55.82 -12.30 -18.57
C ALA A 73 -56.97 -13.12 -19.16
N ASP A 74 -57.73 -13.85 -18.35
CA ASP A 74 -58.90 -14.64 -18.75
C ASP A 74 -60.25 -13.90 -18.63
N SER A 75 -60.20 -12.61 -18.29
CA SER A 75 -61.39 -11.76 -18.17
C SER A 75 -62.11 -11.55 -19.51
N LEU A 76 -63.45 -11.54 -19.44
CA LEU A 76 -64.30 -11.22 -20.60
C LEU A 76 -63.99 -9.86 -21.24
N TYR A 77 -63.37 -8.92 -20.53
CA TYR A 77 -63.00 -7.62 -21.09
C TYR A 77 -61.95 -7.73 -22.20
N PHE A 78 -61.12 -8.77 -22.21
CA PHE A 78 -60.14 -8.98 -23.27
C PHE A 78 -60.78 -9.39 -24.61
N LEU A 79 -62.04 -9.83 -24.62
CA LEU A 79 -62.78 -10.04 -25.88
C LEU A 79 -62.90 -8.76 -26.72
N ALA A 80 -62.78 -7.59 -26.10
CA ALA A 80 -62.77 -6.31 -26.82
C ALA A 80 -61.59 -6.20 -27.80
N ILE A 81 -60.46 -6.83 -27.51
CA ILE A 81 -59.26 -6.80 -28.37
C ILE A 81 -59.53 -7.50 -29.70
N VAL A 82 -60.38 -8.51 -29.69
CA VAL A 82 -60.79 -9.26 -30.89
C VAL A 82 -62.13 -8.79 -31.46
N GLY A 83 -62.60 -7.60 -31.05
CA GLY A 83 -63.75 -6.92 -31.66
C GLY A 83 -65.10 -7.13 -30.97
N ALA A 84 -65.17 -7.71 -29.77
CA ALA A 84 -66.42 -7.80 -29.03
C ALA A 84 -66.93 -6.43 -28.56
N SER A 85 -68.22 -6.16 -28.76
CA SER A 85 -68.83 -4.90 -28.30
C SER A 85 -68.97 -4.86 -26.77
N ASP A 86 -68.82 -3.66 -26.18
CA ASP A 86 -69.03 -3.42 -24.74
C ASP A 86 -70.44 -3.87 -24.28
N LYS A 87 -71.45 -3.76 -25.17
CA LYS A 87 -72.82 -4.23 -24.89
C LYS A 87 -72.87 -5.75 -24.71
N LEU A 88 -72.15 -6.51 -25.53
CA LEU A 88 -72.07 -7.97 -25.43
C LEU A 88 -71.36 -8.40 -24.15
N ILE A 89 -70.20 -7.79 -23.86
CA ILE A 89 -69.39 -8.07 -22.67
C ILE A 89 -70.21 -7.83 -21.39
N ARG A 90 -70.90 -6.68 -21.29
CA ARG A 90 -71.76 -6.36 -20.14
C ARG A 90 -72.95 -7.31 -20.00
N SER A 91 -73.51 -7.77 -21.13
CA SER A 91 -74.62 -8.74 -21.12
C SER A 91 -74.18 -10.07 -20.52
N LEU A 92 -73.00 -10.57 -20.91
CA LEU A 92 -72.40 -11.78 -20.35
C LEU A 92 -72.12 -11.66 -18.84
N GLN A 93 -71.53 -10.55 -18.42
CA GLN A 93 -71.25 -10.28 -17.00
C GLN A 93 -72.50 -10.25 -16.13
N ARG A 94 -73.58 -9.61 -16.59
CA ARG A 94 -74.87 -9.57 -15.87
C ARG A 94 -75.50 -10.95 -15.70
N ASN A 95 -75.17 -11.89 -16.58
CA ASN A 95 -75.65 -13.27 -16.52
C ASN A 95 -74.65 -14.20 -15.79
N GLY A 96 -73.69 -13.64 -15.05
CA GLY A 96 -72.79 -14.41 -14.17
C GLY A 96 -71.60 -15.04 -14.88
N VAL A 97 -71.39 -14.76 -16.18
CA VAL A 97 -70.18 -15.18 -16.89
C VAL A 97 -69.08 -14.16 -16.59
N ARG A 98 -67.93 -14.61 -16.06
CA ARG A 98 -66.83 -13.71 -15.66
C ARG A 98 -65.56 -13.89 -16.48
N THR A 99 -65.32 -15.09 -16.99
CA THR A 99 -64.13 -15.41 -17.78
C THR A 99 -64.45 -15.91 -19.17
N VAL A 100 -63.50 -15.80 -20.09
CA VAL A 100 -63.63 -16.34 -21.45
C VAL A 100 -63.60 -17.86 -21.43
N SER A 101 -62.85 -18.50 -20.52
CA SER A 101 -62.90 -19.96 -20.37
C SER A 101 -64.27 -20.46 -19.89
N GLN A 102 -64.90 -19.76 -18.93
CA GLN A 102 -66.27 -20.08 -18.51
C GLN A 102 -67.26 -19.95 -19.67
N LEU A 103 -67.06 -18.96 -20.53
CA LEU A 103 -67.88 -18.75 -21.72
C LEU A 103 -67.68 -19.88 -22.74
N ASP A 104 -66.44 -20.32 -22.98
CA ASP A 104 -66.12 -21.44 -23.88
C ASP A 104 -66.73 -22.76 -23.37
N ASP A 105 -66.62 -23.04 -22.08
CA ASP A 105 -67.24 -24.22 -21.46
C ASP A 105 -68.76 -24.21 -21.62
N MET A 106 -69.40 -23.05 -21.42
CA MET A 106 -70.84 -22.91 -21.64
C MET A 106 -71.23 -23.17 -23.10
N ILE A 107 -70.39 -22.77 -24.07
CA ILE A 107 -70.61 -23.03 -25.50
C ILE A 107 -70.46 -24.53 -25.80
N ARG A 108 -69.38 -25.16 -25.35
CA ARG A 108 -69.09 -26.59 -25.57
C ARG A 108 -70.16 -27.50 -24.96
N GLN A 109 -70.66 -27.14 -23.78
CA GLN A 109 -71.72 -27.89 -23.09
C GLN A 109 -73.14 -27.51 -23.53
N GLN A 110 -73.28 -26.67 -24.57
CA GLN A 110 -74.57 -26.20 -25.13
C GLN A 110 -75.51 -25.60 -24.06
N MET A 111 -74.94 -24.88 -23.10
CA MET A 111 -75.71 -24.21 -22.05
C MET A 111 -76.55 -23.06 -22.61
N LYS A 112 -77.58 -22.65 -21.85
CA LYS A 112 -78.47 -21.55 -22.24
C LYS A 112 -77.75 -20.20 -22.18
N MET A 113 -77.42 -19.64 -23.36
CA MET A 113 -76.72 -18.36 -23.47
C MET A 113 -77.61 -17.12 -23.31
N PRO A 114 -77.06 -15.97 -22.88
CA PRO A 114 -77.78 -14.69 -22.80
C PRO A 114 -78.40 -14.24 -24.13
N ILE A 115 -79.44 -13.40 -24.06
CA ILE A 115 -80.22 -12.97 -25.23
C ILE A 115 -79.32 -12.27 -26.27
N ASP A 116 -78.41 -11.39 -25.83
CA ASP A 116 -77.53 -10.68 -26.76
C ASP A 116 -76.51 -11.59 -27.44
N TRP A 117 -76.12 -12.70 -26.79
CA TRP A 117 -75.28 -13.73 -27.40
C TRP A 117 -76.02 -14.48 -28.52
N ARG A 118 -77.29 -14.81 -28.27
CA ARG A 118 -78.15 -15.58 -29.19
C ARG A 118 -78.57 -14.84 -30.45
N LYS A 119 -78.34 -13.52 -30.55
CA LYS A 119 -78.66 -12.74 -31.75
C LYS A 119 -77.81 -13.17 -32.93
N ASN A 120 -76.49 -13.31 -32.73
CA ASN A 120 -75.53 -13.75 -33.74
C ASN A 120 -74.62 -14.85 -33.14
N PRO A 121 -75.14 -16.06 -32.89
CA PRO A 121 -74.43 -17.08 -32.11
C PRO A 121 -73.14 -17.56 -32.80
N THR A 122 -73.15 -17.67 -34.13
CA THR A 122 -71.99 -18.11 -34.92
C THR A 122 -70.87 -17.06 -34.93
N GLU A 123 -71.21 -15.78 -35.10
CA GLU A 123 -70.23 -14.67 -35.05
C GLU A 123 -69.68 -14.49 -33.64
N ASN A 124 -70.53 -14.57 -32.61
CA ASN A 124 -70.10 -14.42 -31.22
C ASN A 124 -69.21 -15.58 -30.76
N ALA A 125 -69.48 -16.82 -31.20
CA ALA A 125 -68.59 -17.95 -30.94
C ALA A 125 -67.22 -17.79 -31.62
N ALA A 126 -67.17 -17.19 -32.82
CA ALA A 126 -65.92 -16.90 -33.50
C ALA A 126 -65.03 -15.91 -32.71
N LEU A 127 -65.61 -14.99 -31.94
CA LEU A 127 -64.86 -14.08 -31.05
C LEU A 127 -64.12 -14.83 -29.93
N VAL A 128 -64.68 -15.92 -29.42
CA VAL A 128 -64.04 -16.73 -28.37
C VAL A 128 -62.81 -17.44 -28.93
N GLN A 129 -62.95 -18.06 -30.10
CA GLN A 129 -61.82 -18.71 -30.77
C GLN A 129 -60.75 -17.69 -31.17
N ALA A 130 -61.15 -16.54 -31.74
CA ALA A 130 -60.23 -15.47 -32.10
C ALA A 130 -59.47 -14.92 -30.88
N TYR A 131 -60.12 -14.84 -29.72
CA TYR A 131 -59.45 -14.46 -28.48
C TYR A 131 -58.42 -15.50 -28.03
N PHE A 132 -58.72 -16.80 -28.07
CA PHE A 132 -57.74 -17.82 -27.71
C PHE A 132 -56.56 -17.85 -28.67
N ASP A 133 -56.81 -17.72 -29.98
CA ASP A 133 -55.76 -17.66 -31.00
C ASP A 133 -54.88 -16.41 -30.80
N TRP A 134 -55.50 -15.25 -30.53
CA TRP A 134 -54.79 -14.02 -30.20
C TRP A 134 -53.98 -14.15 -28.91
N LYS A 135 -54.56 -14.72 -27.85
CA LYS A 135 -53.93 -14.91 -26.53
C LYS A 135 -52.69 -15.79 -26.63
N VAL A 136 -52.76 -16.89 -27.39
CA VAL A 136 -51.62 -17.79 -27.62
C VAL A 136 -50.54 -17.08 -28.44
N THR A 137 -50.91 -16.37 -29.50
CA THR A 137 -49.96 -15.67 -30.38
C THR A 137 -49.23 -14.52 -29.66
N ASN A 138 -49.89 -13.87 -28.70
CA ASN A 138 -49.38 -12.67 -28.03
C ASN A 138 -49.03 -12.91 -26.55
N GLN A 139 -48.94 -14.16 -26.10
CA GLN A 139 -48.73 -14.51 -24.69
C GLN A 139 -47.44 -13.88 -24.12
N SER A 140 -46.34 -13.96 -24.87
CA SER A 140 -45.05 -13.39 -24.46
C SER A 140 -45.05 -11.86 -24.41
N GLU A 141 -45.81 -11.21 -25.28
CA GLU A 141 -45.92 -9.75 -25.33
C GLU A 141 -46.87 -9.23 -24.24
N LEU A 142 -47.97 -9.94 -24.01
CA LEU A 142 -48.88 -9.72 -22.89
C LEU A 142 -48.15 -9.84 -21.55
N GLN A 143 -47.36 -10.90 -21.38
CA GLN A 143 -46.60 -11.13 -20.16
C GLN A 143 -45.50 -10.08 -19.98
N ARG A 144 -44.77 -9.73 -21.06
CA ARG A 144 -43.80 -8.63 -21.05
C ARG A 144 -44.47 -7.31 -20.64
N GLU A 145 -45.56 -6.89 -21.26
CA GLU A 145 -46.24 -5.63 -20.92
C GLU A 145 -46.79 -5.60 -19.48
N LEU A 146 -47.17 -6.76 -18.93
CA LEU A 146 -47.70 -6.88 -17.55
C LEU A 146 -46.61 -7.07 -16.48
N GLU A 147 -45.38 -7.42 -16.85
CA GLU A 147 -44.26 -7.70 -15.93
C GLU A 147 -43.05 -6.76 -16.10
N THR A 148 -43.00 -5.94 -17.18
CA THR A 148 -41.85 -5.07 -17.43
C THR A 148 -41.76 -4.00 -16.35
N LYS A 149 -40.73 -4.13 -15.50
CA LYS A 149 -40.33 -3.12 -14.52
C LYS A 149 -39.47 -2.06 -15.22
N PRO A 150 -39.90 -0.79 -15.30
CA PRO A 150 -39.03 0.27 -15.78
C PRO A 150 -37.88 0.48 -14.80
N GLU A 151 -36.67 0.72 -15.32
CA GLU A 151 -35.44 0.90 -14.54
C GLU A 151 -35.46 2.13 -13.61
N VAL A 152 -36.33 3.11 -13.91
CA VAL A 152 -36.47 4.34 -13.14
C VAL A 152 -37.94 4.64 -12.89
N ASP A 153 -38.28 4.92 -11.64
CA ASP A 153 -39.62 5.31 -11.20
C ASP A 153 -40.16 6.48 -12.04
N LEU A 154 -41.38 6.34 -12.57
CA LEU A 154 -42.02 7.31 -13.45
C LEU A 154 -42.14 8.67 -12.77
N SER A 155 -42.36 8.69 -11.46
CA SER A 155 -42.43 9.91 -10.64
C SER A 155 -41.10 10.69 -10.64
N VAL A 156 -39.96 9.98 -10.59
CA VAL A 156 -38.61 10.56 -10.64
C VAL A 156 -38.29 11.08 -12.04
N ARG A 157 -38.63 10.33 -13.10
CA ARG A 157 -38.45 10.77 -14.49
C ARG A 157 -39.27 12.02 -14.80
N LEU A 158 -40.52 12.07 -14.36
CA LEU A 158 -41.39 13.23 -14.55
C LEU A 158 -40.91 14.44 -13.72
N ALA A 159 -40.41 14.22 -12.50
CA ALA A 159 -39.81 15.29 -11.69
C ALA A 159 -38.53 15.86 -12.33
N GLN A 160 -37.65 15.00 -12.86
CA GLN A 160 -36.44 15.41 -13.58
C GLN A 160 -36.78 16.19 -14.86
N ALA A 161 -37.73 15.69 -15.67
CA ALA A 161 -38.17 16.36 -16.88
C ALA A 161 -38.82 17.72 -16.59
N ALA A 162 -39.67 17.81 -15.56
CA ALA A 162 -40.27 19.07 -15.13
C ALA A 162 -39.23 20.06 -14.61
N ASN A 163 -38.20 19.59 -13.89
CA ASN A 163 -37.13 20.45 -13.37
C ASN A 163 -36.18 20.92 -14.49
N GLN A 164 -35.85 20.05 -15.45
CA GLN A 164 -35.10 20.42 -16.66
C GLN A 164 -35.86 21.43 -17.51
N GLN A 165 -37.17 21.25 -17.72
CA GLN A 165 -38.00 22.22 -18.44
C GLN A 165 -38.09 23.58 -17.72
N ARG A 166 -38.25 23.59 -16.39
CA ARG A 166 -38.24 24.83 -15.60
C ARG A 166 -36.89 25.54 -15.66
N THR A 167 -35.79 24.79 -15.62
CA THR A 167 -34.43 25.34 -15.70
C THR A 167 -34.14 25.88 -17.10
N ALA A 168 -34.52 25.15 -18.15
CA ALA A 168 -34.40 25.59 -19.55
C ALA A 168 -35.23 26.86 -19.82
N ALA A 169 -36.49 26.90 -19.38
CA ALA A 169 -37.36 28.07 -19.53
C ALA A 169 -36.83 29.30 -18.78
N ARG A 170 -36.25 29.10 -17.59
CA ARG A 170 -35.60 30.17 -16.82
C ARG A 170 -34.36 30.71 -17.55
N LEU A 171 -33.52 29.84 -18.11
CA LEU A 171 -32.31 30.24 -18.82
C LEU A 171 -32.63 30.92 -20.16
N GLN A 172 -33.58 30.38 -20.93
CA GLN A 172 -34.12 31.01 -22.14
C GLN A 172 -34.59 32.45 -21.87
N LYS A 173 -35.36 32.66 -20.79
CA LYS A 173 -35.82 33.99 -20.37
C LYS A 173 -34.68 34.91 -19.94
N TRP A 174 -33.64 34.38 -19.30
CA TRP A 174 -32.50 35.17 -18.80
C TRP A 174 -31.64 35.70 -19.95
N PHE A 175 -31.27 34.83 -20.88
CA PHE A 175 -30.43 35.16 -22.04
C PHE A 175 -31.22 35.77 -23.21
N GLY A 176 -32.54 35.57 -23.25
CA GLY A 176 -33.43 36.07 -24.31
C GLY A 176 -33.38 35.23 -25.59
N VAL A 177 -33.15 33.91 -25.47
CA VAL A 177 -32.98 32.99 -26.61
C VAL A 177 -34.06 31.91 -26.62
N GLU A 178 -34.47 31.45 -27.80
CA GLU A 178 -35.51 30.41 -27.97
C GLU A 178 -35.03 29.03 -27.50
N LYS A 179 -33.74 28.70 -27.70
CA LYS A 179 -33.16 27.42 -27.32
C LYS A 179 -31.69 27.57 -26.97
N ILE A 180 -31.25 26.88 -25.93
CA ILE A 180 -29.83 26.80 -25.55
C ILE A 180 -29.22 25.56 -26.22
N PRO A 181 -28.16 25.71 -27.05
CA PRO A 181 -27.47 24.60 -27.68
C PRO A 181 -26.71 23.74 -26.67
N LYS A 182 -26.35 22.52 -27.07
CA LYS A 182 -25.56 21.60 -26.23
C LYS A 182 -24.06 21.94 -26.15
N THR A 183 -23.55 22.69 -27.12
CA THR A 183 -22.13 23.07 -27.22
C THR A 183 -21.95 24.57 -26.98
N LEU A 184 -20.87 24.96 -26.30
CA LEU A 184 -20.51 26.35 -26.04
C LEU A 184 -20.36 27.13 -27.35
N MET A 185 -19.68 26.55 -28.34
CA MET A 185 -19.42 27.23 -29.61
C MET A 185 -20.74 27.59 -30.33
N ALA A 186 -21.69 26.66 -30.40
CA ALA A 186 -23.01 26.96 -30.94
C ALA A 186 -23.76 28.01 -30.11
N PHE A 187 -23.63 28.01 -28.78
CA PHE A 187 -24.23 29.05 -27.93
C PHE A 187 -23.68 30.44 -28.24
N LEU A 188 -22.36 30.57 -28.47
CA LEU A 188 -21.72 31.85 -28.78
C LEU A 188 -22.14 32.43 -30.14
N THR A 189 -22.65 31.60 -31.07
CA THR A 189 -23.22 32.09 -32.34
C THR A 189 -24.57 32.78 -32.19
N LEU A 190 -25.34 32.47 -31.13
CA LEU A 190 -26.66 33.05 -30.89
C LEU A 190 -26.58 34.55 -30.59
N ASP A 191 -27.69 35.26 -30.82
CA ASP A 191 -27.86 36.64 -30.38
C ASP A 191 -28.51 36.64 -28.99
N PHE A 192 -27.75 37.02 -27.96
CA PHE A 192 -28.21 37.04 -26.57
C PHE A 192 -27.76 38.31 -25.85
N LYS A 193 -28.47 38.67 -24.77
CA LYS A 193 -28.20 39.89 -24.02
C LYS A 193 -26.73 39.96 -23.58
N LYS A 194 -26.06 41.06 -23.94
CA LYS A 194 -24.66 41.35 -23.58
C LYS A 194 -23.65 40.35 -24.16
N LYS A 195 -23.96 39.79 -25.33
CA LYS A 195 -23.08 38.89 -26.09
C LYS A 195 -21.65 39.42 -26.23
N ASP A 196 -21.50 40.65 -26.70
CA ASP A 196 -20.19 41.21 -27.04
C ASP A 196 -19.22 41.23 -25.84
N LEU A 197 -19.76 41.47 -24.63
CA LEU A 197 -19.00 41.45 -23.38
C LEU A 197 -18.51 40.03 -23.02
N LEU A 198 -19.34 39.01 -23.26
CA LEU A 198 -18.97 37.62 -22.97
C LEU A 198 -18.02 37.06 -24.02
N VAL A 199 -18.33 37.26 -25.31
CA VAL A 199 -17.49 36.78 -26.43
C VAL A 199 -16.11 37.41 -26.36
N SER A 200 -16.01 38.73 -26.17
CA SER A 200 -14.72 39.43 -26.05
C SER A 200 -13.88 38.92 -24.87
N ARG A 201 -14.54 38.55 -23.76
CA ARG A 201 -13.82 38.00 -22.61
C ARG A 201 -13.31 36.59 -22.87
N LEU A 202 -14.13 35.75 -23.51
CA LEU A 202 -13.77 34.38 -23.83
C LEU A 202 -12.68 34.30 -24.90
N SER A 203 -12.61 35.29 -25.79
CA SER A 203 -11.55 35.46 -26.80
C SER A 203 -10.31 36.22 -26.27
N GLY A 204 -10.07 36.18 -24.96
CA GLY A 204 -8.81 36.68 -24.37
C GLY A 204 -8.74 38.14 -23.92
N LYS A 205 -9.71 39.02 -24.25
CA LYS A 205 -9.62 40.44 -23.83
C LYS A 205 -9.71 40.61 -22.32
N THR A 206 -8.96 41.57 -21.78
CA THR A 206 -8.99 41.92 -20.35
C THR A 206 -10.27 42.65 -19.96
N LEU A 207 -10.61 42.62 -18.67
CA LEU A 207 -11.77 43.34 -18.14
C LEU A 207 -11.66 44.87 -18.32
N GLN A 208 -10.44 45.39 -18.44
CA GLN A 208 -10.17 46.81 -18.63
C GLN A 208 -10.44 47.21 -20.08
N GLU A 209 -9.87 46.47 -21.05
CA GLU A 209 -10.09 46.70 -22.49
C GLU A 209 -11.58 46.63 -22.85
N ILE A 210 -12.30 45.65 -22.32
CA ILE A 210 -13.75 45.52 -22.51
C ILE A 210 -14.49 46.70 -21.87
N GLY A 211 -14.00 47.22 -20.74
CA GLY A 211 -14.57 48.39 -20.08
C GLY A 211 -14.44 49.65 -20.93
N ASP A 212 -13.24 49.87 -21.46
CA ASP A 212 -12.91 51.04 -22.27
C ASP A 212 -13.67 51.03 -23.62
N GLU A 213 -13.81 49.87 -24.26
CA GLU A 213 -14.57 49.70 -25.51
C GLU A 213 -16.07 49.96 -25.35
N HIS A 214 -16.65 49.63 -24.18
CA HIS A 214 -18.09 49.71 -23.93
C HIS A 214 -18.51 50.85 -22.98
N GLY A 215 -17.58 51.72 -22.58
CA GLY A 215 -17.84 52.83 -21.65
C GLY A 215 -18.26 52.38 -20.25
N LEU A 216 -17.72 51.24 -19.77
CA LEU A 216 -18.03 50.62 -18.48
C LEU A 216 -16.78 50.57 -17.59
N THR A 217 -16.96 50.59 -16.28
CA THR A 217 -15.85 50.34 -15.36
C THR A 217 -15.44 48.85 -15.36
N ARG A 218 -14.15 48.57 -15.16
CA ARG A 218 -13.61 47.20 -15.01
C ARG A 218 -14.42 46.32 -14.06
N GLU A 219 -14.82 46.88 -12.92
CA GLU A 219 -15.61 46.17 -11.90
C GLU A 219 -17.03 45.87 -12.40
N ARG A 220 -17.63 46.76 -13.18
CA ARG A 220 -18.96 46.53 -13.78
C ARG A 220 -18.91 45.39 -14.81
N VAL A 221 -17.87 45.35 -15.63
CA VAL A 221 -17.63 44.26 -16.60
C VAL A 221 -17.47 42.92 -15.87
N ARG A 222 -16.65 42.88 -14.80
CA ARG A 222 -16.46 41.69 -13.95
C ARG A 222 -17.79 41.15 -13.41
N GLN A 223 -18.63 42.01 -12.86
CA GLN A 223 -19.92 41.63 -12.28
C GLN A 223 -20.89 41.08 -13.32
N ILE A 224 -20.89 41.63 -14.54
CA ILE A 224 -21.74 41.17 -15.64
C ILE A 224 -21.30 39.77 -16.06
N ILE A 225 -20.01 39.58 -16.36
CA ILE A 225 -19.47 38.30 -16.83
C ILE A 225 -19.64 37.21 -15.77
N ALA A 226 -19.32 37.49 -14.50
CA ALA A 226 -19.49 36.52 -13.42
C ALA A 226 -20.95 36.06 -13.30
N LYS A 227 -21.92 36.98 -13.42
CA LYS A 227 -23.35 36.64 -13.41
C LYS A 227 -23.75 35.81 -14.62
N MET A 228 -23.23 36.10 -15.82
CA MET A 228 -23.52 35.33 -17.03
C MET A 228 -22.97 33.90 -16.93
N VAL A 229 -21.68 33.76 -16.62
CA VAL A 229 -21.00 32.46 -16.56
C VAL A 229 -21.59 31.55 -15.48
N GLN A 230 -21.99 32.10 -14.32
CA GLN A 230 -22.67 31.32 -13.28
C GLN A 230 -24.03 30.73 -13.71
N GLN A 231 -24.74 31.36 -14.65
CA GLN A 231 -26.02 30.84 -15.11
C GLN A 231 -25.88 29.86 -16.28
N LEU A 232 -24.74 29.82 -16.97
CA LEU A 232 -24.56 28.92 -18.13
C LEU A 232 -24.45 27.45 -17.67
N PRO A 233 -25.02 26.48 -18.43
CA PRO A 233 -24.87 25.05 -18.15
C PRO A 233 -23.47 24.54 -18.50
N LEU A 234 -23.07 23.34 -18.07
CA LEU A 234 -21.89 22.68 -18.62
C LEU A 234 -22.25 22.22 -20.04
N PHE A 235 -21.42 22.55 -21.02
CA PHE A 235 -21.63 22.19 -22.42
C PHE A 235 -20.85 20.92 -22.77
N ASP A 236 -21.35 20.10 -23.69
CA ASP A 236 -20.78 18.79 -24.05
C ASP A 236 -19.34 18.92 -24.61
N ASP A 237 -19.05 19.98 -25.36
CA ASP A 237 -17.72 20.30 -25.91
C ASP A 237 -16.74 20.84 -24.85
N VAL A 238 -17.26 21.30 -23.71
CA VAL A 238 -16.47 21.78 -22.56
C VAL A 238 -16.19 20.65 -21.57
N GLU A 239 -17.14 19.74 -21.39
CA GLU A 239 -17.06 18.62 -20.43
C GLU A 239 -15.82 17.74 -20.65
N LYS A 240 -15.48 17.48 -21.92
CA LYS A 240 -14.29 16.70 -22.33
C LYS A 240 -12.98 17.22 -21.74
N TYR A 241 -12.88 18.53 -21.56
CA TYR A 241 -11.65 19.20 -21.09
C TYR A 241 -11.71 19.58 -19.62
N HIS A 242 -12.85 19.36 -18.95
CA HIS A 242 -13.09 19.79 -17.59
C HIS A 242 -12.08 19.20 -16.59
N LYS A 243 -11.82 17.87 -16.67
CA LYS A 243 -10.84 17.19 -15.80
C LYS A 243 -9.43 17.71 -16.05
N LEU A 244 -9.01 17.83 -17.31
CA LEU A 244 -7.67 18.28 -17.69
C LEU A 244 -7.35 19.68 -17.14
N VAL A 245 -8.24 20.65 -17.38
CA VAL A 245 -8.03 22.07 -17.06
C VAL A 245 -8.13 22.38 -15.56
N LEU A 246 -8.86 21.56 -14.79
CA LEU A 246 -9.04 21.76 -13.35
C LEU A 246 -8.11 20.90 -12.49
N THR A 247 -7.53 19.84 -13.05
CA THR A 247 -6.62 18.94 -12.31
C THR A 247 -5.17 19.32 -12.52
N TYR A 248 -4.79 19.77 -13.73
CA TYR A 248 -3.39 20.00 -14.10
C TYR A 248 -3.06 21.48 -14.30
N ASP A 249 -1.80 21.85 -14.07
CA ASP A 249 -1.24 23.19 -14.29
C ASP A 249 -0.98 23.42 -15.79
N ILE A 250 -2.05 23.41 -16.57
CA ILE A 250 -2.03 23.66 -18.01
C ILE A 250 -2.27 25.14 -18.30
N GLN A 251 -1.38 25.72 -19.09
CA GLN A 251 -1.49 27.10 -19.61
C GLN A 251 -2.26 27.13 -20.94
N LEU A 252 -2.70 28.31 -21.38
CA LEU A 252 -3.55 28.45 -22.58
C LEU A 252 -2.84 27.96 -23.84
N ASP A 253 -1.58 28.34 -24.04
CA ASP A 253 -0.73 27.92 -25.15
C ASP A 253 -0.57 26.38 -25.18
N GLN A 254 -0.34 25.78 -24.01
CA GLN A 254 -0.24 24.33 -23.87
C GLN A 254 -1.58 23.65 -24.19
N PHE A 255 -2.69 24.19 -23.70
CA PHE A 255 -4.03 23.67 -23.98
C PHE A 255 -4.34 23.65 -25.47
N LEU A 256 -4.04 24.73 -26.19
CA LEU A 256 -4.25 24.82 -27.63
C LEU A 256 -3.34 23.88 -28.43
N ASN A 257 -2.12 23.64 -27.96
CA ASN A 257 -1.18 22.76 -28.64
C ASN A 257 -1.49 21.27 -28.44
N TYR A 258 -2.01 20.88 -27.27
CA TYR A 258 -2.24 19.48 -26.92
C TYR A 258 -3.67 18.98 -27.14
N THR A 259 -4.61 19.88 -27.40
CA THR A 259 -6.02 19.53 -27.54
C THR A 259 -6.61 20.13 -28.79
N GLN A 260 -7.78 19.64 -29.21
CA GLN A 260 -8.60 20.29 -30.24
C GLN A 260 -9.53 21.36 -29.65
N GLY A 261 -9.26 21.82 -28.42
CA GLY A 261 -10.02 22.87 -27.76
C GLY A 261 -9.69 24.27 -28.29
N THR A 262 -10.55 25.23 -28.00
CA THR A 262 -10.35 26.64 -28.38
C THR A 262 -10.06 27.52 -27.16
N GLU A 263 -9.59 28.75 -27.40
CA GLU A 263 -9.34 29.72 -26.35
C GLU A 263 -10.61 30.03 -25.54
N GLU A 264 -11.77 30.05 -26.20
CA GLU A 264 -13.06 30.29 -25.55
C GLU A 264 -13.42 29.17 -24.58
N ILE A 265 -13.12 27.91 -24.92
CA ILE A 265 -13.37 26.75 -24.05
C ILE A 265 -12.50 26.81 -22.81
N TYR A 266 -11.19 27.08 -22.98
CA TYR A 266 -10.24 27.21 -21.87
C TYR A 266 -10.61 28.36 -20.94
N THR A 267 -10.91 29.52 -21.52
CA THR A 267 -11.28 30.72 -20.78
C THR A 267 -12.64 30.54 -20.08
N TYR A 268 -13.58 29.82 -20.69
CA TYR A 268 -14.85 29.48 -20.06
C TYR A 268 -14.67 28.60 -18.82
N LEU A 269 -13.85 27.54 -18.91
CA LEU A 269 -13.57 26.62 -17.80
C LEU A 269 -12.94 27.36 -16.61
N THR A 270 -11.96 28.23 -16.87
CA THR A 270 -11.27 29.01 -15.83
C THR A 270 -12.15 30.08 -15.18
N LEU A 271 -13.11 30.64 -15.90
CA LEU A 271 -14.04 31.64 -15.36
C LEU A 271 -15.18 31.00 -14.57
N LYS A 272 -15.68 29.84 -15.02
CA LYS A 272 -16.83 29.17 -14.40
C LYS A 272 -16.47 28.41 -13.14
N TYR A 273 -15.36 27.68 -13.20
CA TYR A 273 -14.94 26.79 -12.13
C TYR A 273 -13.72 27.37 -11.42
N LYS A 274 -13.75 27.33 -10.10
CA LYS A 274 -12.58 27.73 -9.31
C LYS A 274 -11.54 26.62 -9.43
N ARG A 275 -10.38 26.95 -10.00
CA ARG A 275 -9.22 26.06 -9.96
C ARG A 275 -8.78 25.84 -8.50
N PRO A 276 -8.39 24.61 -8.12
CA PRO A 276 -7.71 24.34 -6.86
C PRO A 276 -6.45 25.19 -6.71
N LYS A 277 -6.02 25.43 -5.46
CA LYS A 277 -4.76 26.15 -5.19
C LYS A 277 -3.52 25.36 -5.61
N THR A 278 -3.64 24.04 -5.66
CA THR A 278 -2.58 23.09 -6.00
C THR A 278 -3.04 22.25 -7.18
N LEU A 279 -2.37 22.41 -8.32
CA LEU A 279 -2.63 21.66 -9.55
C LEU A 279 -1.51 20.64 -9.76
N ALA A 280 -1.83 19.49 -10.36
CA ALA A 280 -0.85 18.49 -10.74
C ALA A 280 0.01 18.97 -11.91
N SER A 281 1.28 18.55 -11.98
CA SER A 281 2.17 18.95 -13.08
C SER A 281 1.76 18.29 -14.39
N LEU A 282 1.48 19.10 -15.42
CA LEU A 282 1.26 18.61 -16.78
C LEU A 282 2.52 17.98 -17.36
N ASP A 283 3.70 18.55 -17.07
CA ASP A 283 4.97 18.02 -17.57
C ASP A 283 5.26 16.61 -17.03
N GLN A 284 4.95 16.35 -15.75
CA GLN A 284 5.03 15.01 -15.16
C GLN A 284 4.11 14.01 -15.87
N TYR A 285 2.91 14.47 -16.25
CA TYR A 285 1.93 13.67 -16.98
C TYR A 285 2.41 13.36 -18.42
N LEU A 286 2.97 14.35 -19.12
CA LEU A 286 3.48 14.18 -20.48
C LEU A 286 4.73 13.28 -20.53
N LEU A 287 5.58 13.32 -19.51
CA LEU A 287 6.69 12.37 -19.33
C LEU A 287 6.22 10.94 -19.20
N ALA A 288 5.20 10.71 -18.36
CA ALA A 288 4.69 9.38 -18.08
C ALA A 288 4.08 8.70 -19.32
N LEU A 289 3.59 9.47 -20.29
CA LEU A 289 3.00 8.96 -21.53
C LEU A 289 4.02 8.71 -22.64
N ASN A 290 5.32 8.97 -22.43
CA ASN A 290 6.37 8.83 -23.46
C ASN A 290 6.10 9.59 -24.79
N LYS A 291 5.20 10.58 -24.79
CA LYS A 291 4.78 11.34 -25.99
C LYS A 291 5.77 12.42 -26.42
N VAL A 292 6.83 12.68 -25.65
CA VAL A 292 7.85 13.69 -25.93
C VAL A 292 9.23 13.10 -25.64
N ALA A 293 10.17 13.23 -26.58
CA ALA A 293 11.56 12.81 -26.37
C ALA A 293 12.18 13.55 -25.15
N PRO A 294 12.88 12.86 -24.23
CA PRO A 294 13.42 13.44 -22.99
C PRO A 294 14.23 14.73 -23.21
N ASP A 295 15.03 14.79 -24.27
CA ASP A 295 15.88 15.94 -24.60
C ASP A 295 15.07 17.20 -24.97
N ALA A 296 13.97 17.02 -25.72
CA ALA A 296 13.08 18.11 -26.12
C ALA A 296 12.28 18.67 -24.94
N LEU A 297 12.02 17.83 -23.93
CA LEU A 297 11.38 18.24 -22.69
C LEU A 297 12.39 18.87 -21.72
N GLY A 298 13.63 18.36 -21.64
CA GLY A 298 14.68 18.90 -20.79
C GLY A 298 14.99 20.38 -21.08
N VAL A 299 15.11 20.76 -22.35
CA VAL A 299 15.30 22.18 -22.74
C VAL A 299 14.14 23.05 -22.26
N ARG A 300 12.91 22.55 -22.37
CA ARG A 300 11.70 23.26 -21.97
C ARG A 300 11.58 23.38 -20.45
N LEU A 301 11.87 22.30 -19.72
CA LEU A 301 11.89 22.28 -18.26
C LEU A 301 12.96 23.24 -17.71
N ASN A 302 14.15 23.27 -18.32
CA ASN A 302 15.21 24.19 -17.94
C ASN A 302 14.76 25.65 -18.07
N GLN A 303 14.05 26.03 -19.14
CA GLN A 303 13.49 27.39 -19.28
C GLN A 303 12.52 27.76 -18.15
N HIS A 304 11.84 26.77 -17.56
CA HIS A 304 10.93 26.93 -16.43
C HIS A 304 11.58 26.67 -15.06
N GLY A 305 12.90 26.53 -15.00
CA GLY A 305 13.63 26.29 -13.74
C GLY A 305 13.33 24.92 -13.12
N LYS A 306 13.06 23.91 -13.95
CA LYS A 306 12.81 22.52 -13.55
C LYS A 306 13.71 21.55 -14.32
N PHE A 307 13.90 20.34 -13.79
CA PHE A 307 14.59 19.24 -14.47
C PHE A 307 13.95 17.91 -14.09
N ILE A 308 14.35 16.84 -14.77
CA ILE A 308 13.92 15.47 -14.48
C ILE A 308 14.98 14.84 -13.59
N ASN A 309 14.63 14.44 -12.38
CA ASN A 309 15.56 13.74 -11.50
C ASN A 309 15.64 12.24 -11.87
N HIS A 310 16.57 11.54 -11.23
CA HIS A 310 16.77 10.09 -11.36
C HIS A 310 15.52 9.23 -11.03
N ALA A 311 14.55 9.78 -10.30
CA ALA A 311 13.27 9.14 -10.00
C ALA A 311 12.22 9.37 -11.12
N ASN A 312 12.61 9.93 -12.26
CA ASN A 312 11.73 10.35 -13.36
C ASN A 312 10.64 11.33 -12.93
N GLN A 313 10.98 12.22 -11.99
CA GLN A 313 10.09 13.27 -11.51
C GLN A 313 10.55 14.65 -11.98
N VAL A 314 9.59 15.48 -12.39
CA VAL A 314 9.81 16.88 -12.73
C VAL A 314 9.93 17.69 -11.44
N VAL A 315 11.14 18.09 -11.12
CA VAL A 315 11.48 18.81 -9.88
C VAL A 315 12.09 20.18 -10.17
N PRO A 316 11.93 21.17 -9.28
CA PRO A 316 12.59 22.47 -9.46
C PRO A 316 14.11 22.36 -9.23
N PHE A 317 14.88 23.31 -9.79
CA PHE A 317 16.31 23.51 -9.51
C PHE A 317 16.57 24.04 -8.09
N SER A 318 16.10 23.31 -7.08
CA SER A 318 16.38 23.60 -5.68
C SER A 318 17.70 22.97 -5.25
N ALA A 319 18.37 23.57 -4.26
CA ALA A 319 19.61 23.01 -3.69
C ALA A 319 19.45 21.54 -3.25
N ALA A 320 18.30 21.20 -2.66
CA ALA A 320 18.03 19.84 -2.20
C ALA A 320 17.97 18.85 -3.36
N ASN A 321 17.17 19.13 -4.40
CA ASN A 321 17.02 18.24 -5.55
C ASN A 321 18.33 18.08 -6.35
N VAL A 322 19.13 19.15 -6.43
CA VAL A 322 20.42 19.11 -7.13
C VAL A 322 21.45 18.29 -6.34
N ILE A 323 21.51 18.45 -5.02
CA ILE A 323 22.39 17.63 -4.16
C ILE A 323 22.03 16.15 -4.30
N ASP A 324 20.73 15.84 -4.17
CA ASP A 324 20.18 14.49 -4.35
C ASP A 324 20.60 13.89 -5.71
N GLU A 325 20.40 14.62 -6.80
CA GLU A 325 20.76 14.17 -8.15
C GLU A 325 22.27 13.95 -8.34
N ILE A 326 23.11 14.85 -7.82
CA ILE A 326 24.57 14.72 -7.91
C ILE A 326 25.05 13.50 -7.12
N LEU A 327 24.57 13.36 -5.88
CA LEU A 327 24.91 12.24 -5.02
C LEU A 327 24.42 10.92 -5.64
N PHE A 328 23.23 10.92 -6.23
CA PHE A 328 22.65 9.74 -6.84
C PHE A 328 23.51 9.23 -8.00
N ASN A 329 23.89 10.13 -8.91
CA ASN A 329 24.62 9.76 -10.12
C ASN A 329 26.08 9.36 -9.87
N ASN A 330 26.70 9.84 -8.79
CA ASN A 330 28.12 9.58 -8.51
C ASN A 330 28.38 8.41 -7.55
N ARG A 331 27.44 8.10 -6.63
CA ARG A 331 27.52 7.01 -5.63
C ARG A 331 28.81 6.94 -4.79
N ARG A 332 29.59 8.02 -4.74
CA ARG A 332 30.84 8.12 -3.98
C ARG A 332 30.72 9.03 -2.78
N VAL A 333 31.79 9.08 -1.99
CA VAL A 333 31.93 10.00 -0.85
C VAL A 333 32.30 11.39 -1.37
N PHE A 334 31.69 12.40 -0.74
CA PHE A 334 31.93 13.81 -0.96
C PHE A 334 32.29 14.50 0.36
N ASP A 335 33.07 15.56 0.26
CA ASP A 335 33.10 16.60 1.27
C ASP A 335 32.29 17.82 0.81
N ASN A 336 32.14 18.78 1.73
CA ASN A 336 31.33 19.97 1.50
C ASN A 336 31.89 20.88 0.38
N ASP A 337 33.21 21.02 0.31
CA ASP A 337 33.84 21.91 -0.66
C ASP A 337 33.71 21.34 -2.08
N GLU A 338 33.89 20.03 -2.22
CA GLU A 338 33.67 19.30 -3.46
C GLU A 338 32.22 19.38 -3.93
N MET A 339 31.25 19.25 -3.02
CA MET A 339 29.83 19.36 -3.36
C MET A 339 29.48 20.75 -3.90
N VAL A 340 30.01 21.82 -3.30
CA VAL A 340 29.81 23.19 -3.80
C VAL A 340 30.29 23.34 -5.24
N VAL A 341 31.43 22.74 -5.59
CA VAL A 341 31.96 22.75 -6.96
C VAL A 341 31.04 21.99 -7.92
N GLN A 342 30.61 20.79 -7.55
CA GLN A 342 29.72 19.97 -8.39
C GLN A 342 28.36 20.62 -8.61
N MET A 343 27.78 21.22 -7.58
CA MET A 343 26.52 21.97 -7.70
C MET A 343 26.67 23.12 -8.70
N LYS A 344 27.77 23.87 -8.62
CA LYS A 344 28.05 24.94 -9.57
C LYS A 344 28.03 24.39 -10.98
N SER A 345 28.88 23.40 -11.28
CA SER A 345 28.95 22.75 -12.60
C SER A 345 27.61 22.22 -13.10
N PHE A 346 26.76 21.67 -12.22
CA PHE A 346 25.41 21.21 -12.58
C PHE A 346 24.50 22.36 -13.04
N PHE A 347 24.50 23.49 -12.32
CA PHE A 347 23.74 24.68 -12.74
C PHE A 347 24.29 25.29 -14.04
N GLU A 348 25.61 25.28 -14.24
CA GLU A 348 26.23 25.77 -15.48
C GLU A 348 25.76 24.96 -16.70
N ALA A 349 25.76 23.62 -16.58
CA ALA A 349 25.35 22.71 -17.65
C ALA A 349 23.87 22.86 -18.07
N HIS A 350 23.01 23.30 -17.16
CA HIS A 350 21.57 23.48 -17.41
C HIS A 350 21.15 24.93 -17.69
N GLY A 351 22.12 25.85 -17.86
CA GLY A 351 21.85 27.26 -18.13
C GLY A 351 21.22 28.03 -16.96
N GLN A 352 21.32 27.50 -15.73
CA GLN A 352 20.70 28.04 -14.51
C GLN A 352 21.68 28.87 -13.66
N MET A 353 22.60 29.59 -14.30
CA MET A 353 23.65 30.40 -13.63
C MET A 353 23.11 31.48 -12.68
N GLN A 354 21.84 31.89 -12.82
CA GLN A 354 21.20 32.86 -11.92
C GLN A 354 20.68 32.25 -10.61
N ALA A 355 20.74 30.93 -10.44
CA ALA A 355 20.48 30.28 -9.16
C ALA A 355 21.53 30.75 -8.14
N THR A 356 21.06 31.41 -7.08
CA THR A 356 21.86 32.05 -6.02
C THR A 356 23.11 31.27 -5.61
N ALA A 357 24.26 31.96 -5.49
CA ALA A 357 25.49 31.39 -4.94
C ALA A 357 25.21 30.79 -3.54
N ILE A 358 25.28 29.46 -3.44
CA ILE A 358 25.01 28.75 -2.20
C ILE A 358 26.30 28.72 -1.38
N SER A 359 26.27 29.29 -0.19
CA SER A 359 27.40 29.20 0.74
C SER A 359 27.62 27.74 1.19
N ALA A 360 28.87 27.36 1.46
CA ALA A 360 29.22 26.05 2.00
C ALA A 360 28.43 25.69 3.28
N ARG A 361 28.04 26.70 4.07
CA ARG A 361 27.21 26.51 5.28
C ARG A 361 25.76 26.15 4.95
N ALA A 362 25.21 26.71 3.88
CA ALA A 362 23.86 26.40 3.42
C ALA A 362 23.77 24.99 2.79
N VAL A 363 24.85 24.55 2.13
CA VAL A 363 24.97 23.17 1.61
C VAL A 363 24.95 22.16 2.76
N LEU A 364 25.79 22.33 3.79
CA LEU A 364 25.78 21.46 4.99
C LEU A 364 24.40 21.38 5.65
N ALA A 365 23.74 22.52 5.84
CA ALA A 365 22.41 22.56 6.43
C ALA A 365 21.35 21.82 5.59
N GLN A 366 21.55 21.72 4.26
CA GLN A 366 20.67 20.91 3.42
C GLN A 366 21.02 19.43 3.43
N ILE A 367 22.31 19.09 3.51
CA ILE A 367 22.77 17.71 3.66
C ILE A 367 22.22 17.09 4.94
N GLU A 368 22.28 17.82 6.06
CA GLU A 368 21.76 17.37 7.36
C GLU A 368 20.25 17.10 7.37
N ARG A 369 19.49 17.63 6.41
CA ARG A 369 18.02 17.52 6.35
C ARG A 369 17.54 16.41 5.43
N GLN A 370 18.40 15.85 4.60
CA GLN A 370 18.02 14.89 3.57
C GLN A 370 18.20 13.46 4.10
N ALA A 371 17.13 12.67 4.06
CA ALA A 371 17.10 11.32 4.62
C ALA A 371 17.98 10.32 3.85
N HIS A 372 18.12 10.50 2.52
CA HIS A 372 18.95 9.67 1.64
C HIS A 372 20.44 10.02 1.69
N ILE A 373 20.89 10.77 2.70
CA ILE A 373 22.31 11.11 2.89
C ILE A 373 22.79 10.58 4.23
N ILE A 374 23.86 9.78 4.20
CA ILE A 374 24.53 9.32 5.40
C ILE A 374 25.83 10.08 5.62
N GLN A 375 26.01 10.59 6.84
CA GLN A 375 27.19 11.35 7.23
C GLN A 375 28.30 10.45 7.75
N ARG A 376 29.53 10.96 7.62
CA ARG A 376 30.76 10.41 8.15
C ARG A 376 31.47 11.40 9.07
N THR A 377 32.50 10.90 9.75
CA THR A 377 33.43 11.74 10.52
C THR A 377 34.06 12.81 9.61
N ASN A 378 34.45 13.95 10.17
CA ASN A 378 35.11 15.07 9.47
C ASN A 378 34.27 15.75 8.36
N GLY A 379 32.94 15.57 8.35
CA GLY A 379 32.06 16.28 7.43
C GLY A 379 31.99 15.68 6.02
N TYR A 380 32.47 14.45 5.86
CA TYR A 380 32.22 13.66 4.65
C TYR A 380 30.80 13.08 4.67
N PHE A 381 30.25 12.81 3.49
CA PHE A 381 28.90 12.24 3.34
C PHE A 381 28.76 11.55 1.98
N ARG A 382 27.73 10.73 1.82
CA ARG A 382 27.40 10.09 0.55
C ARG A 382 25.91 9.78 0.44
N TYR A 383 25.49 9.43 -0.77
CA TYR A 383 24.17 8.86 -0.99
C TYR A 383 23.98 7.56 -0.20
N TYR A 384 22.82 7.44 0.44
CA TYR A 384 22.38 6.28 1.19
C TYR A 384 21.10 5.74 0.57
N GLU A 385 21.14 4.49 0.12
CA GLU A 385 20.08 3.89 -0.70
C GLU A 385 18.84 3.46 0.11
N LEU A 386 18.99 3.29 1.43
CA LEU A 386 17.92 2.80 2.28
C LEU A 386 17.16 3.96 2.91
N GLU A 387 15.84 3.90 2.85
CA GLU A 387 14.95 4.84 3.52
C GLU A 387 14.69 4.41 4.96
N LEU A 388 14.19 5.35 5.79
CA LEU A 388 13.88 5.10 7.20
C LEU A 388 13.06 3.82 7.42
N HIS A 389 12.03 3.61 6.60
CA HIS A 389 11.17 2.43 6.70
C HIS A 389 11.89 1.12 6.38
N ASP A 390 12.81 1.11 5.41
CA ASP A 390 13.56 -0.10 5.07
C ASP A 390 14.59 -0.45 6.16
N ILE A 391 15.08 0.55 6.89
CA ILE A 391 15.96 0.37 8.05
C ILE A 391 15.17 -0.15 9.26
N LEU A 392 13.91 0.28 9.42
CA LEU A 392 13.04 -0.20 10.51
C LEU A 392 12.73 -1.69 10.40
N ASP A 393 12.79 -2.28 9.21
CA ASP A 393 12.68 -3.73 9.01
C ASP A 393 13.82 -4.51 9.72
N TYR A 394 14.95 -3.84 10.03
CA TYR A 394 16.11 -4.40 10.72
C TYR A 394 16.20 -3.97 12.20
N LEU A 395 15.12 -3.41 12.77
CA LEU A 395 15.18 -2.82 14.11
C LEU A 395 15.51 -3.86 15.20
N ASP A 396 15.08 -5.11 15.03
CA ASP A 396 15.37 -6.19 15.97
C ASP A 396 16.85 -6.60 15.91
N GLU A 397 17.41 -6.71 14.70
CA GLU A 397 18.84 -6.97 14.46
C GLU A 397 19.71 -5.81 14.97
N LEU A 398 19.26 -4.57 14.77
CA LEU A 398 19.93 -3.38 15.30
C LEU A 398 19.86 -3.31 16.83
N ASN A 399 18.75 -3.74 17.45
CA ASN A 399 18.66 -3.88 18.91
C ASN A 399 19.60 -4.96 19.43
N ALA A 400 19.68 -6.09 18.72
CA ALA A 400 20.58 -7.19 19.04
C ALA A 400 22.07 -6.81 19.00
N LEU A 401 22.45 -5.73 18.31
CA LEU A 401 23.80 -5.17 18.42
C LEU A 401 24.18 -4.87 19.87
N PHE A 402 23.21 -4.41 20.66
CA PHE A 402 23.39 -3.96 22.03
C PHE A 402 23.14 -5.03 23.09
N ASP A 403 23.00 -6.29 22.68
CA ASP A 403 22.96 -7.47 23.56
C ASP A 403 24.35 -7.81 24.12
N VAL A 404 25.05 -6.81 24.66
CA VAL A 404 26.42 -6.89 25.22
C VAL A 404 26.45 -6.55 26.70
N ALA A 405 27.48 -6.87 27.47
CA ALA A 405 27.51 -6.48 28.88
C ALA A 405 27.40 -4.95 29.06
N ASP A 406 26.81 -4.51 30.17
CA ASP A 406 26.69 -3.07 30.50
C ASP A 406 28.09 -2.42 30.53
N GLY A 407 28.26 -1.30 29.81
CA GLY A 407 29.61 -0.74 29.63
C GLY A 407 29.71 0.44 28.70
N ILE A 408 30.95 0.87 28.48
CA ILE A 408 31.32 1.91 27.51
C ILE A 408 32.13 1.24 26.41
N TYR A 409 31.64 1.33 25.18
CA TYR A 409 32.23 0.70 24.01
C TYR A 409 32.62 1.73 22.95
N GLY A 410 33.57 1.39 22.09
CA GLY A 410 33.80 2.05 20.82
C GLY A 410 32.73 1.63 19.81
N ILE A 411 32.30 2.53 18.92
CA ILE A 411 31.35 2.18 17.86
C ILE A 411 31.93 1.10 16.92
N ASP A 412 33.24 1.08 16.76
CA ASP A 412 33.99 0.07 16.00
C ASP A 412 33.70 -1.35 16.52
N TYR A 413 33.46 -1.51 17.84
CA TYR A 413 33.06 -2.79 18.41
C TYR A 413 31.82 -3.35 17.71
N PHE A 414 30.78 -2.53 17.56
CA PHE A 414 29.52 -2.98 16.95
C PHE A 414 29.63 -3.12 15.44
N PHE A 415 30.39 -2.23 14.79
CA PHE A 415 30.59 -2.28 13.35
C PHE A 415 31.38 -3.54 12.94
N ASP A 416 32.54 -3.78 13.56
CA ASP A 416 33.46 -4.86 13.18
C ASP A 416 32.89 -6.25 13.50
N HIS A 417 32.11 -6.39 14.57
CA HIS A 417 31.51 -7.68 14.95
C HIS A 417 30.24 -8.04 14.14
N ASN A 418 29.70 -7.12 13.33
CA ASN A 418 28.42 -7.30 12.64
C ASN A 418 28.49 -6.94 11.15
N GLN A 419 29.62 -7.25 10.50
CA GLN A 419 29.88 -6.89 9.09
C GLN A 419 28.80 -7.35 8.11
N SER A 420 28.17 -8.51 8.32
CA SER A 420 27.07 -8.99 7.47
C SER A 420 25.87 -8.03 7.52
N LEU A 421 25.44 -7.64 8.72
CA LEU A 421 24.36 -6.67 8.89
C LEU A 421 24.78 -5.29 8.36
N MET A 422 26.03 -4.88 8.56
CA MET A 422 26.53 -3.61 8.01
C MET A 422 26.45 -3.61 6.49
N ALA A 423 26.80 -4.72 5.84
CA ALA A 423 26.71 -4.87 4.39
C ALA A 423 25.25 -4.85 3.88
N GLU A 424 24.33 -5.52 4.57
CA GLU A 424 22.89 -5.50 4.26
C GLU A 424 22.30 -4.09 4.39
N LEU A 425 22.69 -3.37 5.44
CA LEU A 425 22.35 -1.96 5.64
C LEU A 425 23.14 -1.03 4.71
N GLY A 426 24.06 -1.54 3.91
CA GLY A 426 24.88 -0.74 3.00
C GLY A 426 25.80 0.26 3.69
N LEU A 427 26.22 0.00 4.94
CA LEU A 427 27.12 0.82 5.74
C LEU A 427 28.59 0.46 5.43
N GLN A 428 29.42 1.48 5.25
CA GLN A 428 30.83 1.31 4.82
C GLN A 428 31.83 1.59 5.95
N GLU A 429 31.43 2.31 7.00
CA GLU A 429 32.29 2.60 8.14
C GLU A 429 31.50 2.80 9.43
N SER A 430 32.18 2.70 10.57
CA SER A 430 31.58 2.76 11.90
C SER A 430 30.91 4.10 12.23
N SER A 431 31.39 5.20 11.65
CA SER A 431 30.77 6.51 11.85
C SER A 431 29.42 6.64 11.15
N GLU A 432 29.22 5.93 10.04
CA GLU A 432 27.91 5.84 9.36
C GLU A 432 26.91 5.10 10.25
N LEU A 433 27.32 4.01 10.92
CA LEU A 433 26.49 3.32 11.91
C LEU A 433 26.08 4.26 13.05
N ALA A 434 27.01 5.03 13.61
CA ALA A 434 26.68 6.01 14.66
C ALA A 434 25.63 7.03 14.21
N ASN A 435 25.76 7.54 12.98
CA ASN A 435 24.83 8.53 12.43
C ASN A 435 23.47 7.92 12.07
N LEU A 436 23.44 6.68 11.58
CA LEU A 436 22.22 5.91 11.35
C LEU A 436 21.42 5.74 12.65
N LEU A 437 22.08 5.25 13.70
CA LEU A 437 21.46 5.02 15.02
C LEU A 437 20.94 6.34 15.63
N LYS A 438 21.69 7.43 15.47
CA LYS A 438 21.26 8.76 15.88
C LYS A 438 20.03 9.23 15.10
N GLY A 439 19.97 8.96 13.79
CA GLY A 439 18.84 9.31 12.92
C GLY A 439 17.55 8.54 13.25
N LEU A 440 17.69 7.29 13.70
CA LEU A 440 16.55 6.46 14.16
C LEU A 440 15.95 6.95 15.48
N GLY A 441 16.77 7.57 16.32
CA GLY A 441 16.42 7.97 17.69
C GLY A 441 16.81 6.89 18.70
N TYR A 442 17.55 7.28 19.74
CA TYR A 442 18.07 6.33 20.74
C TYR A 442 16.96 5.68 21.58
N GLU A 443 15.79 6.31 21.68
CA GLU A 443 14.62 5.81 22.41
C GLU A 443 14.02 4.51 21.84
N ARG A 444 14.38 4.13 20.60
CA ARG A 444 13.94 2.89 19.96
C ARG A 444 14.76 1.67 20.38
N PHE A 445 15.81 1.90 21.18
CA PHE A 445 16.73 0.86 21.60
C PHE A 445 16.62 0.61 23.09
N GLU A 446 16.48 -0.64 23.49
CA GLU A 446 16.26 -0.98 24.89
C GLU A 446 17.50 -0.73 25.77
N ARG A 447 18.68 -0.95 25.19
CA ARG A 447 19.96 -0.93 25.93
C ARG A 447 20.91 0.19 25.51
N LEU A 448 20.71 0.81 24.34
CA LEU A 448 21.55 1.93 23.89
C LEU A 448 21.12 3.22 24.59
N ASN A 449 21.98 3.74 25.47
CA ASN A 449 21.70 5.02 26.13
C ASN A 449 22.04 6.22 25.23
N THR A 450 23.25 6.25 24.68
CA THR A 450 23.71 7.35 23.83
C THR A 450 25.02 7.01 23.11
N ILE A 451 25.29 7.74 22.01
CA ILE A 451 26.59 7.75 21.33
C ILE A 451 27.18 9.16 21.40
N VAL A 452 28.39 9.27 21.93
CA VAL A 452 29.12 10.52 22.10
C VAL A 452 30.20 10.63 21.01
N ARG A 453 30.21 11.76 20.29
CA ARG A 453 31.20 12.09 19.25
C ARG A 453 31.37 10.98 18.20
N GLN A 454 30.27 10.31 17.82
CA GLN A 454 30.27 9.21 16.85
C GLN A 454 31.29 8.09 17.19
N SER A 455 31.70 7.95 18.46
CA SER A 455 32.76 7.02 18.85
C SER A 455 32.46 6.24 20.13
N GLN A 456 32.00 6.89 21.20
CA GLN A 456 31.74 6.21 22.47
C GLN A 456 30.25 5.87 22.65
N VAL A 457 29.95 4.59 22.79
CA VAL A 457 28.61 4.01 22.95
C VAL A 457 28.40 3.61 24.40
N TYR A 458 27.31 4.07 25.01
CA TYR A 458 26.96 3.82 26.41
C TYR A 458 25.81 2.81 26.46
N ILE A 459 26.03 1.66 27.12
CA ILE A 459 25.11 0.52 27.11
C ILE A 459 24.58 0.18 28.51
N GLY A 460 23.28 -0.11 28.60
CA GLY A 460 22.61 -0.70 29.76
C GLY A 460 22.52 0.24 30.96
N ALA A 461 22.93 -0.21 32.14
CA ALA A 461 22.94 0.62 33.35
C ALA A 461 23.95 1.78 33.30
N ILE A 462 24.91 1.76 32.37
CA ILE A 462 25.97 2.78 32.26
C ILE A 462 25.48 3.98 31.45
N LYS A 463 25.12 5.06 32.15
CA LYS A 463 24.72 6.33 31.54
C LYS A 463 25.92 7.24 31.27
N ASN A 464 25.74 8.23 30.38
CA ASN A 464 26.77 9.23 30.08
C ASN A 464 26.82 10.32 31.17
N ASP A 465 27.19 9.91 32.38
CA ASP A 465 27.45 10.80 33.52
C ASP A 465 28.74 10.40 34.24
N THR A 466 29.25 11.28 35.10
CA THR A 466 30.55 11.07 35.77
C THR A 466 30.53 9.84 36.67
N GLN A 467 29.44 9.59 37.38
CA GLN A 467 29.35 8.51 38.36
C GLN A 467 29.37 7.13 37.68
N CYS A 468 28.56 6.94 36.63
CA CYS A 468 28.53 5.70 35.88
C CYS A 468 29.86 5.43 35.17
N LYS A 469 30.54 6.47 34.66
CA LYS A 469 31.88 6.34 34.07
C LYS A 469 32.90 5.90 35.11
N GLU A 470 32.93 6.56 36.27
CA GLU A 470 33.81 6.17 37.38
C GLU A 470 33.56 4.74 37.81
N GLN A 471 32.30 4.34 37.97
CA GLN A 471 31.93 2.97 38.33
C GLN A 471 32.45 1.94 37.32
N PHE A 472 32.30 2.21 36.01
CA PHE A 472 32.80 1.32 34.96
C PHE A 472 34.33 1.17 35.03
N TYR A 473 35.08 2.28 34.99
CA TYR A 473 36.54 2.21 34.96
C TYR A 473 37.15 1.71 36.28
N LEU A 474 36.58 2.05 37.44
CA LEU A 474 37.02 1.51 38.73
C LEU A 474 36.68 0.01 38.86
N GLY A 475 35.54 -0.42 38.29
CA GLY A 475 35.21 -1.83 38.14
C GLY A 475 36.29 -2.58 37.36
N VAL A 476 36.69 -2.04 36.20
CA VAL A 476 37.81 -2.58 35.42
C VAL A 476 39.11 -2.54 36.22
N PHE A 477 39.46 -1.45 36.91
CA PHE A 477 40.69 -1.40 37.70
C PHE A 477 40.72 -2.44 38.81
N SER A 478 39.58 -2.72 39.45
CA SER A 478 39.49 -3.78 40.46
C SER A 478 39.79 -5.17 39.90
N GLN A 479 39.49 -5.40 38.62
CA GLN A 479 39.81 -6.64 37.92
C GLN A 479 41.33 -6.74 37.64
N PHE A 480 41.98 -5.63 37.35
CA PHE A 480 43.40 -5.58 37.00
C PHE A 480 44.33 -5.23 38.17
N ASP A 481 43.86 -5.40 39.42
CA ASP A 481 44.68 -5.15 40.61
C ASP A 481 45.99 -5.97 40.57
N GLY A 482 47.11 -5.28 40.74
CA GLY A 482 48.44 -5.86 40.63
C GLY A 482 48.92 -6.16 39.20
N GLN A 483 48.21 -5.71 38.15
CA GLN A 483 48.66 -5.76 36.75
C GLN A 483 49.06 -4.38 36.23
N SER A 484 49.64 -4.31 35.03
CA SER A 484 50.08 -3.03 34.47
C SER A 484 48.92 -2.22 33.86
N LEU A 485 49.07 -0.90 33.82
CA LEU A 485 48.16 -0.02 33.09
C LEU A 485 48.10 -0.38 31.59
N ALA A 486 49.21 -0.86 31.03
CA ALA A 486 49.24 -1.34 29.65
C ALA A 486 48.29 -2.52 29.46
N ASP A 487 48.35 -3.53 30.32
CA ASP A 487 47.47 -4.71 30.22
C ASP A 487 45.98 -4.31 30.32
N THR A 488 45.67 -3.30 31.14
CA THR A 488 44.30 -2.79 31.30
C THR A 488 43.83 -2.00 30.07
N VAL A 489 44.70 -1.18 29.48
CA VAL A 489 44.38 -0.46 28.23
C VAL A 489 44.19 -1.45 27.09
N ASP A 490 45.02 -2.48 27.01
CA ASP A 490 44.98 -3.52 25.97
C ASP A 490 43.69 -4.35 26.11
N TYR A 491 43.26 -4.59 27.35
CA TYR A 491 41.97 -5.19 27.64
C TYR A 491 40.79 -4.33 27.15
N LEU A 492 40.82 -3.02 27.41
CA LEU A 492 39.77 -2.09 26.96
C LEU A 492 39.72 -1.95 25.44
N GLU A 493 40.87 -1.97 24.77
CA GLU A 493 40.96 -1.97 23.31
C GLU A 493 40.37 -3.28 22.75
N ALA A 494 40.77 -4.43 23.28
CA ALA A 494 40.36 -5.73 22.74
C ALA A 494 38.88 -6.09 23.01
N ASN A 495 38.33 -5.71 24.17
CA ASN A 495 36.98 -6.14 24.59
C ASN A 495 35.93 -5.05 24.46
N PHE A 496 36.34 -3.78 24.40
CA PHE A 496 35.42 -2.65 24.29
C PHE A 496 35.69 -1.78 23.06
N ALA A 497 36.69 -2.08 22.22
CA ALA A 497 37.14 -1.26 21.09
C ALA A 497 37.43 0.20 21.47
N LEU A 498 37.90 0.44 22.70
CA LEU A 498 38.30 1.77 23.14
C LEU A 498 39.75 2.04 22.73
N GLN A 499 39.93 3.02 21.85
CA GLN A 499 41.22 3.35 21.23
C GLN A 499 42.36 3.52 22.26
N ARG A 500 43.41 2.70 22.12
CA ARG A 500 44.54 2.63 23.06
C ARG A 500 45.20 3.97 23.38
N PRO A 501 45.55 4.84 22.41
CA PRO A 501 46.18 6.12 22.70
C PRO A 501 45.30 7.03 23.58
N THR A 502 43.99 7.01 23.32
CA THR A 502 43.01 7.80 24.07
C THR A 502 42.83 7.25 25.49
N MET A 503 42.71 5.93 25.64
CA MET A 503 42.55 5.28 26.95
C MET A 503 43.80 5.42 27.82
N TRP A 504 44.99 5.22 27.24
CA TRP A 504 46.25 5.43 27.95
C TRP A 504 46.35 6.83 28.55
N SER A 505 46.04 7.86 27.73
CA SER A 505 46.06 9.25 28.18
C SER A 505 45.00 9.53 29.24
N TYR A 506 43.76 9.11 29.00
CA TYR A 506 42.63 9.38 29.88
C TYR A 506 42.77 8.69 31.24
N LEU A 507 43.10 7.39 31.24
CA LEU A 507 43.24 6.61 32.47
C LEU A 507 44.45 7.05 33.29
N GLY A 508 45.60 7.27 32.63
CA GLY A 508 46.82 7.71 33.30
C GLY A 508 46.73 9.10 33.95
N THR A 509 45.85 9.97 33.43
CA THR A 509 45.60 11.31 34.01
C THR A 509 44.49 11.29 35.05
N THR A 510 43.35 10.65 34.75
CA THR A 510 42.14 10.71 35.58
C THR A 510 42.23 9.78 36.79
N TYR A 511 42.77 8.58 36.62
CA TYR A 511 42.84 7.54 37.67
C TYR A 511 44.25 7.36 38.25
N LYS A 512 45.09 8.41 38.13
CA LYS A 512 46.45 8.46 38.69
C LYS A 512 46.55 7.99 40.16
N PRO A 513 45.58 8.24 41.07
CA PRO A 513 45.65 7.76 42.46
C PRO A 513 45.72 6.24 42.60
N TYR A 514 45.22 5.48 41.63
CA TYR A 514 45.19 4.01 41.65
C TYR A 514 46.35 3.37 40.88
N ILE A 515 47.29 4.18 40.37
CA ILE A 515 48.39 3.73 39.50
C ILE A 515 49.72 4.05 40.17
N HIS A 516 50.50 3.01 40.49
CA HIS A 516 51.81 3.12 41.11
C HIS A 516 52.85 2.34 40.30
N ARG A 517 53.89 3.03 39.80
CA ARG A 517 54.93 2.43 38.92
C ARG A 517 54.34 1.68 37.73
N ASN A 518 53.32 2.27 37.09
CA ASN A 518 52.53 1.69 36.01
C ASN A 518 51.74 0.42 36.40
N MET A 519 51.62 0.09 37.68
CA MET A 519 50.80 -1.01 38.17
C MET A 519 49.51 -0.48 38.80
N ILE A 520 48.39 -1.14 38.56
CA ILE A 520 47.12 -0.85 39.23
C ILE A 520 47.18 -1.37 40.65
N ASN A 521 46.71 -0.56 41.61
CA ASN A 521 46.66 -0.91 43.02
C ASN A 521 45.29 -0.55 43.61
N MET A 522 44.47 -1.57 43.80
CA MET A 522 43.12 -1.53 44.38
C MET A 522 43.05 -2.27 45.72
N ASN A 523 44.07 -3.06 46.09
CA ASN A 523 44.14 -3.88 47.31
C ASN A 523 42.99 -4.90 47.47
N VAL A 524 42.65 -5.61 46.38
CA VAL A 524 41.61 -6.64 46.38
C VAL A 524 42.10 -7.86 47.17
N LYS A 525 41.32 -8.29 48.18
CA LYS A 525 41.67 -9.45 49.03
C LYS A 525 41.29 -10.76 48.35
N LEU A 526 42.27 -11.67 48.19
CA LEU A 526 42.04 -13.02 47.67
C LEU A 526 41.77 -14.04 48.80
N PRO A 527 40.90 -15.04 48.57
CA PRO A 527 40.71 -16.16 49.50
C PRO A 527 42.00 -16.95 49.70
N SER A 528 42.33 -17.21 50.96
CA SER A 528 43.51 -18.01 51.35
C SER A 528 43.16 -19.46 51.72
N ASP A 529 41.87 -19.78 51.83
CA ASP A 529 41.37 -21.10 52.21
C ASP A 529 41.50 -22.11 51.05
N VAL A 530 42.15 -23.25 51.30
CA VAL A 530 42.34 -24.34 50.32
C VAL A 530 41.02 -25.06 50.02
N ASP A 531 40.13 -25.18 51.01
CA ASP A 531 38.84 -25.87 50.83
C ASP A 531 37.91 -25.07 49.92
N PHE A 532 38.01 -23.74 49.93
CA PHE A 532 37.34 -22.86 48.96
C PHE A 532 37.70 -23.24 47.51
N TYR A 533 38.99 -23.29 47.17
CA TYR A 533 39.42 -23.63 45.80
C TYR A 533 39.01 -25.05 45.39
N ARG A 534 39.00 -26.01 46.33
CA ARG A 534 38.53 -27.37 46.06
C ARG A 534 37.04 -27.39 45.73
N LYS A 535 36.21 -26.70 46.51
CA LYS A 535 34.76 -26.57 46.27
C LYS A 535 34.48 -25.87 44.94
N MET A 536 35.17 -24.77 44.66
CA MET A 536 34.97 -24.01 43.42
C MET A 536 35.28 -24.82 42.16
N LYS A 537 36.30 -25.69 42.18
CA LYS A 537 36.57 -26.58 41.04
C LYS A 537 35.47 -27.61 40.75
N VAL A 538 34.62 -27.91 41.73
CA VAL A 538 33.46 -28.81 41.56
C VAL A 538 32.25 -28.04 41.05
N VAL A 539 32.04 -26.80 41.53
CA VAL A 539 30.88 -25.97 41.19
C VAL A 539 31.05 -25.27 39.84
N LEU A 540 32.25 -24.76 39.54
CA LEU A 540 32.62 -24.22 38.23
C LEU A 540 33.19 -25.36 37.38
N ASN A 541 32.31 -26.11 36.74
CA ASN A 541 32.62 -27.33 35.98
C ASN A 541 32.39 -27.22 34.46
N GLU A 542 31.80 -26.14 33.97
CA GLU A 542 31.58 -25.93 32.55
C GLU A 542 32.86 -25.43 31.84
N PRO A 543 33.03 -25.75 30.55
CA PRO A 543 34.17 -25.27 29.75
C PRO A 543 34.30 -23.74 29.69
N ILE A 544 33.16 -23.03 29.75
CA ILE A 544 33.06 -21.58 29.58
C ILE A 544 31.99 -21.02 30.52
N TYR A 545 32.27 -19.86 31.12
CA TYR A 545 31.28 -19.04 31.82
C TYR A 545 31.36 -17.57 31.39
N PRO A 546 30.23 -16.84 31.27
CA PRO A 546 30.22 -15.39 31.41
C PRO A 546 30.77 -15.01 32.78
N TYR A 547 31.53 -13.91 32.84
CA TYR A 547 32.17 -13.47 34.10
C TYR A 547 31.14 -13.27 35.22
N ASP A 548 30.01 -12.63 34.93
CA ASP A 548 28.95 -12.35 35.91
C ASP A 548 28.28 -13.63 36.42
N GLN A 549 28.11 -14.65 35.57
CA GLN A 549 27.56 -15.93 35.99
C GLN A 549 28.51 -16.65 36.93
N ALA A 550 29.81 -16.71 36.59
CA ALA A 550 30.81 -17.28 37.48
C ALA A 550 30.92 -16.49 38.79
N ALA A 551 30.83 -15.16 38.73
CA ALA A 551 30.84 -14.31 39.90
C ALA A 551 29.60 -14.54 40.80
N ALA A 552 28.42 -14.72 40.21
CA ALA A 552 27.19 -15.05 40.93
C ALA A 552 27.31 -16.43 41.61
N ILE A 553 27.85 -17.43 40.90
CA ILE A 553 28.12 -18.76 41.46
C ILE A 553 29.07 -18.68 42.66
N ILE A 554 30.17 -17.92 42.55
CA ILE A 554 31.13 -17.74 43.65
C ILE A 554 30.46 -17.03 44.84
N LYS A 555 29.70 -15.97 44.60
CA LYS A 555 28.99 -15.21 45.64
C LYS A 555 27.90 -16.03 46.34
N LEU A 556 27.28 -16.99 45.65
CA LEU A 556 26.34 -17.92 46.28
C LEU A 556 27.01 -18.84 47.30
N VAL A 557 28.29 -19.16 47.09
CA VAL A 557 29.06 -20.01 48.02
C VAL A 557 29.70 -19.19 49.13
N ASP A 558 30.26 -18.02 48.81
CA ASP A 558 30.77 -17.07 49.79
C ASP A 558 30.53 -15.62 49.33
N PRO A 559 29.53 -14.92 49.92
CA PRO A 559 29.20 -13.54 49.56
C PRO A 559 30.31 -12.51 49.85
N SER A 560 31.29 -12.85 50.70
CA SER A 560 32.36 -11.93 51.12
C SER A 560 33.49 -11.80 50.10
N ILE A 561 33.56 -12.70 49.12
CA ILE A 561 34.64 -12.77 48.15
C ILE A 561 34.42 -11.76 47.02
N GLN A 562 35.43 -10.91 46.80
CA GLN A 562 35.51 -10.13 45.58
C GLN A 562 36.09 -10.97 44.46
N VAL A 563 35.35 -11.04 43.37
CA VAL A 563 35.73 -11.82 42.19
C VAL A 563 36.66 -10.97 41.32
N SER A 564 37.86 -11.48 41.04
CA SER A 564 38.86 -10.84 40.19
C SER A 564 39.42 -11.83 39.15
N PRO A 565 39.96 -11.35 38.01
CA PRO A 565 40.73 -12.15 37.07
C PRO A 565 41.82 -12.99 37.72
N LEU A 566 42.52 -12.46 38.73
CA LEU A 566 43.54 -13.20 39.46
C LEU A 566 42.96 -14.38 40.28
N LEU A 567 41.75 -14.22 40.83
CA LEU A 567 41.01 -15.33 41.45
C LEU A 567 40.64 -16.39 40.40
N MET A 568 40.13 -15.96 39.26
CA MET A 568 39.73 -16.85 38.16
C MET A 568 40.91 -17.63 37.58
N ASP A 569 42.06 -16.97 37.44
CA ASP A 569 43.32 -17.56 37.00
C ASP A 569 43.72 -18.74 37.91
N ARG A 570 43.60 -18.56 39.24
CA ARG A 570 43.86 -19.59 40.26
C ARG A 570 42.81 -20.70 40.27
N LEU A 571 41.57 -20.40 39.89
CA LEU A 571 40.51 -21.38 39.72
C LEU A 571 40.67 -22.23 38.45
N GLY A 572 41.64 -21.90 37.59
CA GLY A 572 41.95 -22.65 36.37
C GLY A 572 41.25 -22.13 35.13
N TYR A 573 40.71 -20.92 35.19
CA TYR A 573 40.09 -20.23 34.06
C TYR A 573 41.03 -19.16 33.54
N ILE A 574 40.93 -18.86 32.25
CA ILE A 574 41.60 -17.73 31.61
C ILE A 574 40.54 -16.91 30.91
N GLU A 575 40.65 -15.59 31.01
CA GLU A 575 39.72 -14.70 30.35
C GLU A 575 40.07 -14.60 28.85
N ARG A 576 39.08 -14.83 27.99
CA ARG A 576 39.16 -14.71 26.53
C ARG A 576 37.86 -14.13 26.02
N SER A 577 37.92 -12.97 25.34
CA SER A 577 36.75 -12.32 24.73
C SER A 577 35.58 -12.10 25.71
N ALA A 578 35.89 -11.51 26.88
CA ALA A 578 34.97 -11.26 27.99
C ALA A 578 34.31 -12.53 28.62
N LEU A 579 34.93 -13.70 28.44
CA LEU A 579 34.47 -14.97 29.00
C LEU A 579 35.58 -15.66 29.77
N LEU A 580 35.18 -16.48 30.74
CA LEU A 580 36.07 -17.35 31.49
C LEU A 580 36.11 -18.71 30.81
N MET A 581 37.20 -18.99 30.11
CA MET A 581 37.46 -20.28 29.47
C MET A 581 38.34 -21.15 30.36
N GLN A 582 38.02 -22.42 30.52
CA GLN A 582 38.86 -23.34 31.28
C GLN A 582 40.22 -23.54 30.56
N LYS A 583 41.33 -23.42 31.30
CA LYS A 583 42.70 -23.48 30.76
C LYS A 583 43.07 -24.83 30.10
N SER A 584 42.27 -25.87 30.31
CA SER A 584 42.42 -27.18 29.68
C SER A 584 42.12 -27.17 28.19
N TYR A 585 41.36 -26.19 27.68
CA TYR A 585 41.02 -26.08 26.26
C TYR A 585 42.04 -25.22 25.51
N ALA A 586 42.39 -25.64 24.29
CA ALA A 586 43.36 -24.95 23.45
C ALA A 586 42.79 -23.65 22.82
N SER A 587 41.48 -23.61 22.57
CA SER A 587 40.80 -22.45 22.01
C SER A 587 39.37 -22.28 22.54
N LEU A 588 38.85 -21.05 22.41
CA LEU A 588 37.47 -20.74 22.78
C LEU A 588 36.46 -21.51 21.90
N ASN A 589 36.80 -21.77 20.63
CA ASN A 589 35.97 -22.59 19.75
C ASN A 589 35.86 -24.03 20.27
N ASP A 590 36.96 -24.62 20.73
CA ASP A 590 36.97 -26.00 21.25
C ASP A 590 36.10 -26.10 22.51
N ALA A 591 36.20 -25.11 23.40
CA ALA A 591 35.42 -25.04 24.61
C ALA A 591 33.91 -24.82 24.34
N ILE A 592 33.54 -24.02 23.32
CA ILE A 592 32.13 -23.87 22.88
C ILE A 592 31.58 -25.16 22.31
N ARG A 593 32.34 -25.82 21.42
CA ARG A 593 31.91 -27.11 20.86
C ARG A 593 31.72 -28.14 21.97
N ALA A 594 32.61 -28.17 22.95
CA ALA A 594 32.47 -29.03 24.13
C ALA A 594 31.25 -28.69 24.99
N LEU A 595 30.88 -27.40 25.09
CA LEU A 595 29.70 -26.96 25.85
C LEU A 595 28.37 -27.26 25.13
N TRP A 596 28.28 -26.96 23.84
CA TRP A 596 27.02 -27.01 23.09
C TRP A 596 26.74 -28.37 22.46
N LEU A 597 27.78 -29.13 22.09
CA LEU A 597 27.63 -30.42 21.41
C LEU A 597 27.74 -31.62 22.37
N ALA A 598 27.80 -31.37 23.68
CA ALA A 598 27.88 -32.43 24.70
C ALA A 598 26.59 -33.27 24.77
N ASP A 599 25.45 -32.58 24.69
CA ASP A 599 24.12 -33.15 24.79
C ASP A 599 23.50 -33.40 23.41
N ASP A 600 22.40 -34.15 23.34
CA ASP A 600 21.73 -34.43 22.07
C ASP A 600 20.93 -33.22 21.57
N GLU A 601 20.44 -32.41 22.51
CA GLU A 601 19.67 -31.19 22.27
C GLU A 601 20.23 -30.05 23.12
N ILE A 602 20.13 -28.82 22.61
CA ILE A 602 20.46 -27.59 23.34
C ILE A 602 19.36 -26.56 23.14
N SER A 603 18.99 -25.85 24.20
CA SER A 603 18.01 -24.76 24.11
C SER A 603 18.64 -23.53 23.45
N VAL A 604 17.82 -22.80 22.68
CA VAL A 604 18.18 -21.50 22.11
C VAL A 604 18.58 -20.51 23.22
N GLU A 605 17.91 -20.56 24.36
CA GLU A 605 18.27 -19.76 25.55
C GLU A 605 19.69 -20.03 26.03
N LYS A 606 20.16 -21.29 26.05
CA LYS A 606 21.53 -21.63 26.47
C LYS A 606 22.58 -21.12 25.47
N VAL A 607 22.23 -21.05 24.19
CA VAL A 607 23.08 -20.41 23.16
C VAL A 607 23.07 -18.89 23.30
N GLN A 608 21.92 -18.29 23.61
CA GLN A 608 21.72 -16.85 23.78
C GLN A 608 22.15 -16.31 25.16
N ALA A 609 22.41 -17.19 26.13
CA ALA A 609 22.89 -16.82 27.48
C ALA A 609 24.25 -16.08 27.47
N TYR A 610 24.92 -16.06 26.32
CA TYR A 610 26.20 -15.41 26.13
C TYR A 610 26.03 -14.08 25.36
N PRO A 611 26.32 -12.92 25.99
CA PRO A 611 25.95 -11.59 25.51
C PRO A 611 26.95 -11.06 24.45
N ASN A 612 27.29 -11.86 23.44
CA ASN A 612 28.12 -11.35 22.33
C ASN A 612 27.64 -11.93 21.00
N ASN A 613 27.48 -11.07 19.99
CA ASN A 613 27.19 -11.43 18.61
C ASN A 613 28.14 -12.48 18.04
N TRP A 614 29.36 -12.56 18.56
CA TRP A 614 30.29 -13.65 18.25
C TRP A 614 29.71 -15.05 18.56
N PHE A 615 28.92 -15.24 19.63
CA PHE A 615 28.26 -16.52 19.91
C PHE A 615 27.09 -16.81 18.98
N ARG A 616 26.28 -15.80 18.64
CA ARG A 616 25.22 -15.95 17.62
C ARG A 616 25.83 -16.33 16.28
N PHE A 617 26.93 -15.69 15.90
CA PHE A 617 27.72 -16.04 14.71
C PHE A 617 28.30 -17.45 14.81
N LYS A 618 28.77 -17.90 15.99
CA LYS A 618 29.27 -19.26 16.17
C LYS A 618 28.18 -20.31 16.08
N ALA A 619 27.01 -20.05 16.65
CA ALA A 619 25.84 -20.91 16.50
C ALA A 619 25.43 -21.01 15.03
N TYR A 620 25.37 -19.88 14.33
CA TYR A 620 25.12 -19.83 12.89
C TYR A 620 26.16 -20.62 12.08
N ASN A 621 27.46 -20.50 12.41
CA ASN A 621 28.50 -21.32 11.75
C ASN A 621 28.32 -22.82 12.01
N LEU A 622 27.88 -23.22 13.21
CA LEU A 622 27.58 -24.61 13.51
C LEU A 622 26.33 -25.09 12.77
N GLU A 623 25.36 -24.23 12.52
CA GLU A 623 24.24 -24.52 11.62
C GLU A 623 24.71 -24.73 10.18
N LEU A 624 25.57 -23.84 9.66
CA LEU A 624 26.17 -23.99 8.32
C LEU A 624 27.01 -25.27 8.17
N GLN A 625 27.62 -25.73 9.26
CA GLN A 625 28.39 -26.98 9.31
C GLN A 625 27.52 -28.22 9.62
N HIS A 626 26.20 -28.03 9.78
CA HIS A 626 25.23 -29.03 10.23
C HIS A 626 25.65 -29.77 11.51
N ASP A 627 26.40 -29.09 12.39
CA ASP A 627 26.68 -29.54 13.76
C ASP A 627 25.53 -29.22 14.71
N LEU A 628 24.73 -28.20 14.36
CA LEU A 628 23.47 -27.84 14.99
C LEU A 628 22.38 -27.73 13.92
N VAL A 629 21.17 -28.18 14.22
CA VAL A 629 19.99 -27.99 13.38
C VAL A 629 18.86 -27.46 14.25
N ALA A 630 18.38 -26.26 13.94
CA ALA A 630 17.24 -25.68 14.65
C ALA A 630 15.97 -26.46 14.33
N ILE A 631 15.31 -27.00 15.35
CA ILE A 631 14.13 -27.89 15.16
C ILE A 631 12.81 -27.18 15.46
N ASP A 632 12.88 -26.13 16.27
CA ASP A 632 11.81 -25.19 16.56
C ASP A 632 12.43 -23.86 17.06
N SER A 633 11.60 -22.90 17.45
CA SER A 633 12.06 -21.59 17.93
C SER A 633 12.80 -21.62 19.28
N THR A 634 12.87 -22.77 19.95
CA THR A 634 13.41 -22.92 21.31
C THR A 634 14.54 -23.93 21.42
N ARG A 635 14.76 -24.78 20.42
CA ARG A 635 15.69 -25.92 20.50
C ARG A 635 16.49 -26.15 19.23
N TYR A 636 17.71 -26.63 19.44
CA TYR A 636 18.58 -27.21 18.43
C TYR A 636 18.82 -28.70 18.71
N LEU A 637 18.85 -29.51 17.65
CA LEU A 637 19.44 -30.84 17.66
C LEU A 637 20.94 -30.73 17.36
N THR A 638 21.77 -31.42 18.13
CA THR A 638 23.22 -31.49 17.89
C THR A 638 23.56 -32.63 16.93
N ALA A 639 24.77 -32.64 16.38
CA ALA A 639 25.29 -33.77 15.60
C ALA A 639 25.12 -35.13 16.30
N LYS A 640 25.22 -35.15 17.64
CA LYS A 640 25.00 -36.34 18.46
C LYS A 640 23.52 -36.75 18.46
N GLY A 641 22.61 -35.79 18.60
CA GLY A 641 21.17 -36.02 18.54
C GLY A 641 20.70 -36.48 17.15
N LEU A 642 21.21 -35.85 16.08
CA LEU A 642 20.96 -36.26 14.70
C LEU A 642 21.36 -37.72 14.46
N GLY A 643 22.52 -38.14 14.98
CA GLY A 643 22.98 -39.52 14.91
C GLY A 643 22.02 -40.51 15.58
N ARG A 644 21.31 -40.12 16.65
CA ARG A 644 20.33 -40.99 17.32
C ARG A 644 19.05 -41.21 16.53
N ILE A 645 18.63 -40.21 15.75
CA ILE A 645 17.52 -40.35 14.80
C ILE A 645 17.97 -40.92 13.45
N GLY A 646 19.21 -41.44 13.38
CA GLY A 646 19.78 -42.08 12.20
C GLY A 646 20.21 -41.12 11.10
N VAL A 647 20.21 -39.81 11.34
CA VAL A 647 20.58 -38.77 10.36
C VAL A 647 22.06 -38.45 10.48
N THR A 648 22.76 -38.42 9.34
CA THR A 648 24.17 -38.04 9.26
C THR A 648 24.35 -36.76 8.43
N LYS A 649 25.46 -36.03 8.60
CA LYS A 649 25.75 -34.84 7.79
C LYS A 649 25.70 -35.12 6.27
N PRO A 650 26.28 -36.22 5.77
CA PRO A 650 26.13 -36.57 4.35
C PRO A 650 24.68 -36.80 3.90
N ASP A 651 23.77 -37.19 4.80
CA ASP A 651 22.35 -37.28 4.47
C ASP A 651 21.73 -35.89 4.29
N ILE A 652 22.13 -34.93 5.13
CA ILE A 652 21.70 -33.52 5.01
C ILE A 652 22.25 -32.93 3.71
N ASP A 653 23.53 -33.11 3.42
CA ASP A 653 24.15 -32.60 2.18
C ASP A 653 23.45 -33.14 0.93
N ARG A 654 23.09 -34.44 0.92
CA ARG A 654 22.33 -35.06 -0.17
C ARG A 654 20.94 -34.45 -0.30
N PHE A 655 20.23 -34.27 0.81
CA PHE A 655 18.91 -33.61 0.83
C PHE A 655 18.96 -32.19 0.25
N LEU A 656 19.96 -31.40 0.64
CA LEU A 656 20.13 -30.05 0.10
C LEU A 656 20.45 -30.07 -1.41
N GLN A 657 21.22 -31.06 -1.88
CA GLN A 657 21.46 -31.25 -3.32
C GLN A 657 20.21 -31.68 -4.10
N GLU A 658 19.34 -32.50 -3.50
CA GLU A 658 18.05 -32.88 -4.07
C GLU A 658 17.15 -31.65 -4.24
N ILE A 659 17.08 -30.77 -3.24
CA ILE A 659 16.36 -29.48 -3.34
C ILE A 659 16.96 -28.64 -4.48
N MET A 660 18.28 -28.47 -4.49
CA MET A 660 18.96 -27.67 -5.52
C MET A 660 18.76 -28.19 -6.94
N SER A 661 18.57 -29.51 -7.10
CA SER A 661 18.30 -30.13 -8.41
C SER A 661 16.85 -30.01 -8.84
N PHE A 662 15.93 -29.76 -7.90
CA PHE A 662 14.50 -29.63 -8.14
C PHE A 662 14.08 -28.19 -8.44
N ILE A 663 14.73 -27.21 -7.81
CA ILE A 663 14.40 -25.79 -7.99
C ILE A 663 15.00 -25.23 -9.28
N GLU A 664 14.30 -24.24 -9.85
CA GLU A 664 14.77 -23.48 -11.01
C GLU A 664 15.55 -22.23 -10.56
N ASP A 665 16.55 -21.85 -11.36
CA ASP A 665 17.30 -20.62 -11.12
C ASP A 665 16.41 -19.39 -11.35
N ASP A 666 16.63 -18.35 -10.53
CA ASP A 666 15.89 -17.09 -10.51
C ASP A 666 14.37 -17.23 -10.31
N VAL A 667 13.92 -18.36 -9.74
CA VAL A 667 12.51 -18.58 -9.37
C VAL A 667 12.33 -18.56 -7.86
N PHE A 668 11.37 -17.74 -7.39
CA PHE A 668 11.02 -17.67 -5.97
C PHE A 668 10.21 -18.89 -5.53
N PHE A 669 10.53 -19.41 -4.34
CA PHE A 669 9.83 -20.54 -3.73
C PHE A 669 9.77 -20.43 -2.21
N THR A 670 8.84 -21.14 -1.58
CA THR A 670 8.81 -21.40 -0.14
C THR A 670 8.85 -22.90 0.10
N TRP A 671 9.04 -23.32 1.36
CA TRP A 671 8.91 -24.74 1.70
C TRP A 671 7.56 -25.31 1.29
N LYS A 672 6.47 -24.56 1.53
CA LYS A 672 5.13 -24.94 1.09
C LYS A 672 5.03 -25.08 -0.43
N SER A 673 5.46 -24.07 -1.20
CA SER A 673 5.31 -24.13 -2.66
C SER A 673 6.18 -25.22 -3.28
N LEU A 674 7.33 -25.54 -2.66
CA LEU A 674 8.20 -26.65 -3.04
C LEU A 674 7.48 -28.00 -2.88
N LEU A 675 6.83 -28.23 -1.74
CA LEU A 675 6.01 -29.43 -1.50
C LEU A 675 4.80 -29.50 -2.42
N ASP A 676 4.07 -28.39 -2.60
CA ASP A 676 2.90 -28.31 -3.48
C ASP A 676 3.28 -28.54 -4.96
N SER A 677 4.56 -28.33 -5.32
CA SER A 677 5.12 -28.66 -6.65
C SER A 677 5.54 -30.13 -6.80
N GLY A 678 5.40 -30.94 -5.75
CA GLY A 678 5.66 -32.39 -5.78
C GLY A 678 7.07 -32.80 -5.36
N PHE A 679 7.81 -31.95 -4.61
CA PHE A 679 9.10 -32.34 -4.06
C PHE A 679 8.95 -33.45 -3.01
N GLU A 680 9.69 -34.55 -3.20
CA GLU A 680 9.77 -35.67 -2.26
C GLU A 680 11.23 -36.06 -2.03
N SER A 681 11.57 -36.44 -0.79
CA SER A 681 12.91 -36.91 -0.45
C SER A 681 12.85 -38.01 0.63
N ASP A 682 13.65 -39.06 0.45
CA ASP A 682 13.84 -40.12 1.43
C ASP A 682 14.36 -39.57 2.78
N PHE A 683 15.08 -38.44 2.74
CA PHE A 683 15.55 -37.77 3.94
C PHE A 683 14.39 -37.32 4.86
N MET A 684 13.29 -36.85 4.27
CA MET A 684 12.13 -36.38 5.05
C MET A 684 11.44 -37.54 5.78
N ALA A 685 11.26 -38.67 5.08
CA ALA A 685 10.69 -39.89 5.66
C ALA A 685 11.56 -40.46 6.79
N LYS A 686 12.89 -40.36 6.63
CA LYS A 686 13.87 -40.83 7.60
C LYS A 686 13.96 -39.93 8.84
N SER A 687 14.03 -38.62 8.63
CA SER A 687 14.36 -37.64 9.69
C SER A 687 13.15 -37.19 10.51
N GLN A 688 11.95 -37.16 9.90
CA GLN A 688 10.70 -36.73 10.55
C GLN A 688 10.81 -35.39 11.30
N LEU A 689 11.61 -34.47 10.75
CA LEU A 689 11.76 -33.13 11.31
C LEU A 689 10.52 -32.27 11.01
N SER A 690 10.42 -31.14 11.71
CA SER A 690 9.36 -30.14 11.49
C SER A 690 9.61 -29.33 10.21
N ASP A 691 8.55 -28.73 9.65
CA ASP A 691 8.67 -27.79 8.52
C ASP A 691 9.65 -26.65 8.81
N PHE A 692 9.64 -26.14 10.04
CA PHE A 692 10.61 -25.13 10.49
C PHE A 692 12.06 -25.60 10.35
N ALA A 693 12.34 -26.86 10.67
CA ALA A 693 13.68 -27.42 10.56
C ALA A 693 14.13 -27.54 9.09
N TYR A 694 13.24 -27.98 8.20
CA TYR A 694 13.55 -28.06 6.76
C TYR A 694 13.79 -26.67 6.18
N GLU A 695 12.97 -25.69 6.54
CA GLU A 695 13.21 -24.28 6.19
C GLU A 695 14.60 -23.82 6.66
N ARG A 696 14.95 -24.09 7.93
CA ARG A 696 16.28 -23.76 8.48
C ARG A 696 17.43 -24.46 7.78
N LEU A 697 17.24 -25.68 7.28
CA LEU A 697 18.24 -26.38 6.48
C LEU A 697 18.43 -25.69 5.11
N ILE A 698 17.35 -25.26 4.45
CA ILE A 698 17.42 -24.51 3.17
C ILE A 698 18.24 -23.22 3.34
N PHE A 699 18.09 -22.52 4.47
CA PHE A 699 18.90 -21.34 4.80
C PHE A 699 20.42 -21.59 4.79
N THR A 700 20.86 -22.83 4.94
CA THR A 700 22.30 -23.17 4.94
C THR A 700 22.91 -23.30 3.55
N ILE A 701 22.09 -23.27 2.49
CA ILE A 701 22.55 -23.35 1.10
C ILE A 701 23.20 -22.01 0.69
N PRO A 702 24.50 -21.98 0.32
CA PRO A 702 25.21 -20.72 0.08
C PRO A 702 24.69 -19.85 -1.08
N SER A 703 24.11 -20.47 -2.11
CA SER A 703 23.59 -19.78 -3.31
C SER A 703 22.18 -19.23 -3.12
N ILE A 704 21.44 -19.70 -2.10
CA ILE A 704 20.09 -19.23 -1.83
C ILE A 704 20.13 -17.84 -1.21
N ARG A 705 19.21 -16.98 -1.65
CA ARG A 705 18.87 -15.70 -1.02
C ARG A 705 17.47 -15.79 -0.45
N THR A 706 17.23 -15.06 0.63
CA THR A 706 15.95 -15.13 1.34
C THR A 706 15.34 -13.75 1.52
N ILE A 707 14.03 -13.66 1.24
CA ILE A 707 13.18 -12.53 1.59
C ILE A 707 12.41 -12.90 2.86
N LYS A 708 12.63 -12.12 3.92
CA LYS A 708 11.94 -12.31 5.21
C LYS A 708 10.56 -11.63 5.19
N THR A 709 9.53 -12.45 5.30
CA THR A 709 8.15 -12.04 5.56
C THR A 709 7.65 -12.73 6.84
N ARG A 710 6.34 -12.77 7.12
CA ARG A 710 5.78 -13.75 8.08
C ARG A 710 5.84 -15.15 7.44
N GLY A 711 7.06 -15.64 7.21
CA GLY A 711 7.44 -16.73 6.32
C GLY A 711 8.73 -16.42 5.55
N SER A 712 9.41 -17.43 5.03
CA SER A 712 10.67 -17.25 4.30
C SER A 712 10.50 -17.58 2.82
N VAL A 713 10.77 -16.63 1.93
CA VAL A 713 10.76 -16.83 0.48
C VAL A 713 12.20 -16.93 0.00
N TYR A 714 12.52 -17.99 -0.72
CA TYR A 714 13.86 -18.34 -1.20
C TYR A 714 13.97 -18.12 -2.71
N VAL A 715 15.18 -17.84 -3.18
CA VAL A 715 15.52 -17.86 -4.61
C VAL A 715 16.96 -18.31 -4.78
N ASN A 716 17.21 -19.17 -5.77
CA ASN A 716 18.57 -19.51 -6.19
C ASN A 716 18.97 -18.58 -7.34
N GLN A 717 19.91 -17.65 -7.12
CA GLN A 717 20.27 -16.68 -8.15
C GLN A 717 21.31 -17.25 -9.12
N SER A 718 21.04 -17.18 -10.44
CA SER A 718 22.00 -17.56 -11.49
C SER A 718 23.31 -16.77 -11.40
N HIS A 719 23.19 -15.52 -10.95
CA HIS A 719 24.30 -14.60 -10.72
C HIS A 719 24.29 -14.16 -9.25
N PRO A 720 24.98 -14.90 -8.36
CA PRO A 720 24.92 -14.65 -6.93
C PRO A 720 25.43 -13.25 -6.60
N THR A 721 24.55 -12.39 -6.12
CA THR A 721 24.95 -11.12 -5.53
C THR A 721 24.89 -11.24 -4.00
N PRO A 722 25.66 -10.44 -3.25
CA PRO A 722 25.51 -10.37 -1.80
C PRO A 722 24.20 -9.67 -1.38
N LYS A 723 23.47 -9.04 -2.32
CA LYS A 723 22.25 -8.28 -2.04
C LYS A 723 21.03 -9.20 -2.09
N CYS A 724 20.23 -9.22 -1.02
CA CYS A 724 18.93 -9.91 -1.03
C CYS A 724 17.95 -9.19 -1.96
N PRO A 725 17.18 -9.92 -2.78
CA PRO A 725 16.19 -9.31 -3.66
C PRO A 725 15.07 -8.67 -2.84
N PRO A 726 14.55 -7.50 -3.25
CA PRO A 726 13.42 -6.86 -2.59
C PRO A 726 12.13 -7.67 -2.80
N LEU A 727 11.18 -7.51 -1.88
CA LEU A 727 9.85 -8.13 -1.98
C LEU A 727 9.11 -7.76 -3.28
N ASN A 728 9.41 -6.61 -3.86
CA ASN A 728 8.82 -6.17 -5.12
C ASN A 728 9.23 -7.06 -6.32
N ASP A 729 10.42 -7.65 -6.30
CA ASP A 729 10.87 -8.55 -7.36
C ASP A 729 10.05 -9.84 -7.34
N PHE A 730 9.77 -10.35 -6.13
CA PHE A 730 8.87 -11.47 -5.92
C PHE A 730 7.45 -11.18 -6.41
N PHE A 731 6.91 -10.00 -6.09
CA PHE A 731 5.60 -9.59 -6.62
C PHE A 731 5.59 -9.45 -8.14
N ALA A 732 6.66 -8.93 -8.73
CA ALA A 732 6.73 -8.71 -10.18
C ALA A 732 6.75 -10.04 -10.93
N GLN A 733 7.52 -11.01 -10.43
CA GLN A 733 7.55 -12.35 -11.00
C GLN A 733 6.18 -13.04 -10.91
N GLU A 734 5.49 -12.95 -9.77
CA GLU A 734 4.19 -13.60 -9.56
C GLU A 734 3.04 -12.89 -10.27
N LEU A 735 3.11 -11.57 -10.42
CA LEU A 735 2.12 -10.82 -11.20
C LEU A 735 2.27 -11.10 -12.71
N GLY A 736 3.51 -11.22 -13.18
CA GLY A 736 3.83 -11.36 -14.59
C GLY A 736 3.46 -10.10 -15.39
N GLY A 737 2.84 -10.30 -16.56
CA GLY A 737 2.50 -9.22 -17.50
C GLY A 737 1.05 -8.74 -17.47
N GLN A 738 0.23 -9.16 -16.50
CA GLN A 738 -1.20 -8.81 -16.45
C GLN A 738 -1.55 -8.02 -15.20
N SER A 739 -2.51 -7.11 -15.30
CA SER A 739 -3.07 -6.42 -14.15
C SER A 739 -4.00 -7.35 -13.36
N ARG A 740 -4.03 -7.17 -12.05
CA ARG A 740 -4.91 -7.94 -11.14
C ARG A 740 -5.41 -7.07 -10.01
N ASP A 741 -6.58 -7.39 -9.47
CA ASP A 741 -7.04 -6.78 -8.21
C ASP A 741 -6.05 -7.14 -7.09
N ILE A 742 -5.69 -6.14 -6.28
CA ILE A 742 -4.64 -6.31 -5.26
C ILE A 742 -5.05 -7.31 -4.15
N ASP A 743 -6.32 -7.36 -3.77
CA ASP A 743 -6.78 -8.23 -2.70
C ASP A 743 -6.86 -9.68 -3.17
N ASP A 744 -7.24 -9.90 -4.42
CA ASP A 744 -7.22 -11.22 -5.06
C ASP A 744 -5.79 -11.71 -5.27
N PHE A 745 -4.90 -10.86 -5.79
CA PHE A 745 -3.48 -11.18 -5.96
C PHE A 745 -2.82 -11.60 -4.64
N LEU A 746 -3.03 -10.83 -3.56
CA LEU A 746 -2.46 -11.16 -2.25
C LEU A 746 -3.05 -12.44 -1.65
N ARG A 747 -4.34 -12.72 -1.88
CA ARG A 747 -4.98 -13.96 -1.42
C ARG A 747 -4.36 -15.18 -2.11
N GLU A 748 -4.19 -15.12 -3.42
CA GLU A 748 -3.57 -16.18 -4.22
C GLU A 748 -2.11 -16.39 -3.82
N LEU A 749 -1.34 -15.30 -3.69
CA LEU A 749 0.06 -15.32 -3.31
C LEU A 749 0.24 -15.92 -1.90
N ASN A 750 -0.53 -15.46 -0.92
CA ASN A 750 -0.46 -15.99 0.44
C ASN A 750 -0.86 -17.48 0.51
N LEU A 751 -1.86 -17.88 -0.27
CA LEU A 751 -2.29 -19.29 -0.35
C LEU A 751 -1.21 -20.18 -0.99
N LYS A 752 -0.67 -19.76 -2.13
CA LYS A 752 0.34 -20.51 -2.91
C LYS A 752 1.63 -20.71 -2.12
N PHE A 753 2.10 -19.66 -1.45
CA PHE A 753 3.39 -19.67 -0.78
C PHE A 753 3.33 -19.88 0.73
N GLY A 754 2.13 -19.88 1.33
CA GLY A 754 1.96 -20.07 2.77
C GLY A 754 2.45 -18.86 3.58
N LEU A 755 2.21 -17.67 3.04
CA LEU A 755 2.67 -16.40 3.59
C LEU A 755 1.52 -15.63 4.26
N ASP A 756 1.86 -14.60 5.02
CA ASP A 756 0.92 -13.62 5.58
C ASP A 756 1.36 -12.19 5.21
N VAL A 757 1.36 -11.91 3.90
CA VAL A 757 1.61 -10.58 3.35
C VAL A 757 0.33 -9.76 3.45
N THR A 758 0.37 -8.70 4.25
CA THR A 758 -0.77 -7.78 4.42
C THR A 758 -0.83 -6.76 3.31
N ARG A 759 -2.03 -6.26 3.02
CA ARG A 759 -2.26 -5.18 2.04
C ARG A 759 -1.41 -3.94 2.32
N THR A 760 -1.33 -3.51 3.58
CA THR A 760 -0.53 -2.36 3.98
C THR A 760 0.93 -2.54 3.58
N ARG A 761 1.52 -3.70 3.93
CA ARG A 761 2.91 -4.03 3.61
C ARG A 761 3.14 -4.14 2.10
N ALA A 762 2.19 -4.69 1.36
CA ALA A 762 2.27 -4.78 -0.09
C ALA A 762 2.28 -3.38 -0.73
N LEU A 763 1.32 -2.51 -0.37
CA LEU A 763 1.22 -1.15 -0.90
C LEU A 763 2.45 -0.29 -0.56
N GLU A 764 2.99 -0.42 0.65
CA GLU A 764 4.22 0.26 1.06
C GLU A 764 5.41 -0.09 0.17
N LYS A 765 5.54 -1.36 -0.23
CA LYS A 765 6.65 -1.82 -1.08
C LYS A 765 6.39 -1.53 -2.57
N LEU A 766 5.15 -1.53 -3.03
CA LEU A 766 4.77 -1.16 -4.41
C LEU A 766 5.02 0.32 -4.72
N ALA A 767 4.91 1.22 -3.75
CA ALA A 767 5.17 2.65 -3.94
C ALA A 767 6.60 2.97 -4.42
N LYS A 768 7.54 2.03 -4.25
CA LYS A 768 8.96 2.16 -4.58
C LYS A 768 9.41 1.23 -5.72
N GLY A 769 8.50 0.43 -6.27
CA GLY A 769 8.79 -0.62 -7.24
C GLY A 769 8.56 -0.22 -8.70
N GLN A 770 8.90 -1.13 -9.61
CA GLN A 770 8.55 -1.02 -11.04
C GLN A 770 7.04 -1.22 -11.29
N LEU A 771 6.39 -1.99 -10.41
CA LEU A 771 4.96 -2.26 -10.44
C LEU A 771 4.17 -0.99 -10.08
N ALA A 772 3.05 -0.79 -10.76
CA ALA A 772 2.15 0.32 -10.49
C ALA A 772 0.89 -0.16 -9.76
N TYR A 773 0.30 0.71 -8.95
CA TYR A 773 -0.96 0.45 -8.27
C TYR A 773 -1.91 1.62 -8.48
N SER A 774 -3.13 1.33 -8.93
CA SER A 774 -4.19 2.32 -9.06
C SER A 774 -5.16 2.23 -7.89
N THR A 775 -5.26 3.31 -7.13
CA THR A 775 -6.30 3.43 -6.08
C THR A 775 -7.70 3.49 -6.66
N GLU A 776 -7.84 3.87 -7.93
CA GLU A 776 -9.13 4.07 -8.60
C GLU A 776 -9.73 2.75 -9.06
N THR A 777 -8.91 1.85 -9.60
CA THR A 777 -9.34 0.53 -10.07
C THR A 777 -9.10 -0.57 -9.04
N ASN A 778 -8.37 -0.31 -7.94
CA ASN A 778 -7.93 -1.31 -6.96
C ASN A 778 -6.95 -2.38 -7.51
N HIS A 779 -6.34 -2.12 -8.68
CA HIS A 779 -5.48 -3.07 -9.36
C HIS A 779 -3.99 -2.77 -9.21
N ILE A 780 -3.20 -3.83 -9.20
CA ILE A 780 -1.75 -3.83 -9.38
C ILE A 780 -1.43 -4.12 -10.86
N TYR A 781 -0.42 -3.44 -11.41
CA TYR A 781 -0.03 -3.46 -12.82
C TYR A 781 1.48 -3.71 -12.95
N PRO A 782 1.94 -4.31 -14.07
CA PRO A 782 3.36 -4.56 -14.33
C PRO A 782 4.20 -3.27 -14.37
N ASP A 783 3.60 -2.19 -14.86
CA ASP A 783 4.25 -0.91 -15.03
C ASP A 783 3.21 0.24 -15.06
N LYS A 784 3.70 1.49 -14.98
CA LYS A 784 2.84 2.68 -14.97
C LYS A 784 2.11 2.91 -16.30
N LEU A 785 2.70 2.55 -17.44
CA LEU A 785 2.06 2.71 -18.76
C LEU A 785 0.81 1.83 -18.83
N SER A 786 0.93 0.56 -18.48
CA SER A 786 -0.19 -0.39 -18.42
C SER A 786 -1.34 0.09 -17.51
N MET A 787 -1.00 0.68 -16.35
CA MET A 787 -1.98 1.28 -15.45
C MET A 787 -2.71 2.47 -16.09
N TYR A 788 -1.98 3.34 -16.80
CA TYR A 788 -2.54 4.52 -17.44
C TYR A 788 -3.36 4.17 -18.69
N GLU A 789 -2.94 3.21 -19.50
CA GLU A 789 -3.73 2.73 -20.65
C GLU A 789 -5.13 2.26 -20.20
N ASP A 790 -5.18 1.47 -19.13
CA ASP A 790 -6.43 0.96 -18.54
C ASP A 790 -7.28 2.11 -17.95
N THR A 791 -6.65 3.03 -17.20
CA THR A 791 -7.36 4.15 -16.54
C THR A 791 -7.86 5.21 -17.53
N TYR A 792 -7.21 5.39 -18.68
CA TYR A 792 -7.47 6.51 -19.60
C TYR A 792 -8.06 6.11 -20.97
N GLN A 793 -8.05 4.83 -21.38
CA GLN A 793 -8.92 4.38 -22.48
C GLN A 793 -10.40 4.64 -22.16
N GLU A 794 -10.80 4.54 -20.89
CA GLU A 794 -12.14 4.94 -20.43
C GLU A 794 -12.44 6.44 -20.61
N LEU A 795 -11.41 7.29 -20.77
CA LEU A 795 -11.51 8.75 -20.85
C LEU A 795 -11.38 9.32 -22.28
N GLY A 796 -11.19 8.47 -23.31
CA GLY A 796 -11.20 8.88 -24.72
C GLY A 796 -10.03 9.77 -25.14
N ILE A 797 -8.89 9.65 -24.46
CA ILE A 797 -7.63 10.32 -24.81
C ILE A 797 -6.84 9.38 -25.72
N ASP A 798 -6.43 9.82 -26.91
CA ASP A 798 -5.45 9.07 -27.72
C ASP A 798 -4.13 9.04 -26.92
N VAL A 799 -3.75 7.84 -26.45
CA VAL A 799 -2.47 7.53 -25.79
C VAL A 799 -1.38 7.29 -26.83
#